data_AF-A0A8J9WPJ2-F1
#
_entry.id   AF-A0A8J9WPJ2-F1
#
_cell.length_a   1.000
_cell.length_b   1.000
_cell.length_c   1.000
_cell.angle_alpha   90.00
_cell.angle_beta   90.00
_cell.angle_gamma   90.00
#
_symmetry.space_group_name_H-M   'P 1'
#
loop_
_entity.id
_entity.type
_entity.pdbx_description
1 polymer ?
#
loop_
_entity_poly.entity_id
_entity_poly.type
_entity_poly.pdbx_seq_one_letter_code
_entity_poly.pdbx_strand_id
1 'polypeptide(L)'
;MNVTRQVLSVITVGICLLCLPYPARCGQLWPLPLNQSTSDRVLFLDIDKFHFKSIGFDSDILQRAFDRYEDIIFETAAYVPRSHSMKEKAELADKGIHRLKVYVATNDQSLNLQTDESYALTVSAPTSTLEANSVYGALHGLETFSQLIDRMDNCCTRATPPDAEEGGDIEMPHLGPAFAQGPAGMQSTRRVLSKHTGKNTGGQGARTESRPEQDELSQELQQFVLDIQGLADVLYSSPPEGGLDWDYDEQGPITDQLDKSSDMEDMFEDEEDAFEDGYVSEDDVSDDDERDEDGGAGLGRHHKKHHHKKHHKKHHKKRRDHSRMYLINATAIFDQPRFPHRGLLIDSARHFLPLSVIKDNLEAMAAAKLNVLHWHIVDDQSFPYQSNTLPRLAEYGAFSHAHIYKPADVLDIVSFARDRGIRVIPEFDTPGHTASWGKGYPGLLTDCYNAEEQPTGEKGPINPVRNETYALLWAFLREAAGLFPDTYIHLGGDEVPFDCWQSSPEIRAWMREHNVSSISGLETYFEERVLALASAAGRSYIVWQEPLDNGVKLDSNTVVHVWKWWWPVSAGAAVAEGDVGGSQPQSAGMCELSSGCKPPPGIQLDAAPTGWTNEIQRVTSKGYRALLSSPWYLNLGPYAGEAWIDYYTVEPLEFDATPAQASLVIGGEACMWGEWVDGSNLMERTWPRAAAVAERLWSSRDVKDVDAARPRIAEHRCRMLARGLAASPGTGPGYCPQDAYL
;
A
#
# COMPACT_ATOMS: atom_id res chain seq x y z
N MET A 1 -32.37 -53.12 54.84
CA MET A 1 -31.15 -52.41 54.41
C MET A 1 -30.28 -53.45 53.72
N ASN A 2 -29.76 -53.36 52.50
CA ASN A 2 -29.78 -52.39 51.42
C ASN A 2 -29.44 -53.20 50.14
N VAL A 3 -30.23 -53.04 49.07
CA VAL A 3 -29.81 -52.46 47.78
C VAL A 3 -28.85 -53.35 46.97
N THR A 4 -29.47 -54.14 46.10
CA THR A 4 -28.89 -54.70 44.87
C THR A 4 -29.17 -53.75 43.68
N ARG A 5 -28.26 -53.78 42.69
CA ARG A 5 -28.32 -53.14 41.34
C ARG A 5 -27.81 -51.70 41.23
N GLN A 6 -26.64 -51.51 40.62
CA GLN A 6 -26.48 -51.06 39.23
C GLN A 6 -25.02 -50.67 38.99
N VAL A 7 -24.31 -51.50 38.22
CA VAL A 7 -23.11 -51.10 37.48
C VAL A 7 -23.57 -51.04 36.03
N LEU A 8 -23.83 -49.84 35.51
CA LEU A 8 -23.78 -49.48 34.09
C LEU A 8 -24.07 -47.96 33.96
N SER A 9 -23.30 -47.28 33.09
CA SER A 9 -23.45 -45.88 32.63
C SER A 9 -23.05 -44.73 33.57
N VAL A 10 -21.75 -44.39 33.60
CA VAL A 10 -21.28 -43.00 33.73
C VAL A 10 -19.96 -42.82 32.95
N ILE A 11 -20.03 -42.80 31.61
CA ILE A 11 -19.00 -42.15 30.76
C ILE A 11 -19.71 -41.50 29.58
N THR A 12 -20.43 -40.41 29.86
CA THR A 12 -20.78 -39.37 28.87
C THR A 12 -21.37 -38.20 29.65
N VAL A 13 -21.08 -36.98 29.21
CA VAL A 13 -21.59 -35.71 29.78
C VAL A 13 -20.79 -35.18 30.97
N GLY A 14 -19.48 -35.01 30.79
CA GLY A 14 -18.71 -33.97 31.49
C GLY A 14 -18.88 -32.64 30.76
N ILE A 15 -20.03 -31.99 30.93
CA ILE A 15 -20.31 -30.66 30.38
C ILE A 15 -19.39 -29.65 31.09
N CYS A 16 -18.50 -29.06 30.29
CA CYS A 16 -17.72 -27.89 30.62
C CYS A 16 -18.68 -26.70 30.87
N LEU A 17 -19.05 -26.50 32.13
CA LEU A 17 -19.96 -25.44 32.62
C LEU A 17 -19.27 -24.06 32.76
N LEU A 18 -18.16 -23.82 32.05
CA LEU A 18 -17.41 -22.55 32.08
C LEU A 18 -17.32 -21.83 30.72
N CYS A 19 -17.98 -22.34 29.67
CA CYS A 19 -18.15 -21.60 28.43
C CYS A 19 -19.48 -20.86 28.45
N LEU A 20 -19.46 -19.55 28.67
CA LEU A 20 -20.62 -18.70 28.36
C LEU A 20 -21.00 -18.89 26.88
N PRO A 21 -22.30 -18.98 26.54
CA PRO A 21 -22.74 -19.19 25.17
C PRO A 21 -22.60 -17.87 24.39
N TYR A 22 -21.44 -17.63 23.78
CA TYR A 22 -21.37 -16.66 22.70
C TYR A 22 -22.05 -17.27 21.48
N PRO A 23 -22.96 -16.55 20.79
CA PRO A 23 -23.54 -17.03 19.54
C PRO A 23 -22.41 -17.33 18.55
N ALA A 24 -22.49 -18.47 17.87
CA ALA A 24 -21.52 -18.85 16.85
C ALA A 24 -21.63 -17.86 15.67
N ARG A 25 -20.69 -16.92 15.58
CA ARG A 25 -20.57 -15.99 14.46
C ARG A 25 -19.49 -16.49 13.51
N CYS A 26 -19.83 -16.65 12.23
CA CYS A 26 -18.87 -16.98 11.18
C CYS A 26 -18.03 -15.73 10.85
N GLY A 27 -16.71 -15.91 10.73
CA GLY A 27 -15.79 -14.85 10.34
C GLY A 27 -15.49 -13.81 11.43
N GLN A 28 -14.37 -13.11 11.26
CA GLN A 28 -13.95 -11.98 12.09
C GLN A 28 -13.48 -10.84 11.19
N LEU A 29 -14.14 -9.69 11.25
CA LEU A 29 -13.86 -8.58 10.34
C LEU A 29 -12.62 -7.78 10.75
N TRP A 30 -11.82 -7.43 9.75
CA TRP A 30 -10.68 -6.54 9.85
C TRP A 30 -10.46 -5.76 8.53
N PRO A 31 -10.49 -4.42 8.52
CA PRO A 31 -10.92 -3.52 9.59
C PRO A 31 -12.39 -3.73 10.00
N LEU A 32 -12.75 -3.30 11.22
CA LEU A 32 -14.13 -3.33 11.69
C LEU A 32 -14.99 -2.25 10.97
N PRO A 33 -16.13 -2.61 10.35
CA PRO A 33 -16.97 -1.64 9.65
C PRO A 33 -17.57 -0.56 10.55
N LEU A 34 -17.96 0.56 9.94
CA LEU A 34 -18.65 1.65 10.62
C LEU A 34 -19.96 1.19 11.29
N ASN A 35 -20.84 0.54 10.53
CA ASN A 35 -22.11 0.00 11.02
C ASN A 35 -22.28 -1.47 10.59
N GLN A 36 -22.58 -2.35 11.55
CA GLN A 36 -22.84 -3.77 11.30
C GLN A 36 -24.03 -4.26 12.14
N SER A 37 -24.94 -4.99 11.51
CA SER A 37 -26.00 -5.76 12.16
C SER A 37 -25.96 -7.21 11.66
N THR A 38 -25.60 -8.14 12.53
CA THR A 38 -25.47 -9.57 12.21
C THR A 38 -26.49 -10.39 12.99
N SER A 39 -27.25 -11.22 12.28
CA SER A 39 -28.19 -12.20 12.83
C SER A 39 -27.50 -13.50 13.23
N ASP A 40 -28.15 -14.28 14.10
CA ASP A 40 -27.78 -15.68 14.37
C ASP A 40 -28.20 -16.64 13.24
N ARG A 41 -28.96 -16.16 12.25
CA ARG A 41 -29.33 -16.94 11.06
C ARG A 41 -28.10 -17.21 10.20
N VAL A 42 -27.68 -18.47 10.15
CA VAL A 42 -26.61 -18.96 9.28
C VAL A 42 -27.17 -19.34 7.91
N LEU A 43 -26.51 -18.89 6.86
CA LEU A 43 -26.78 -19.18 5.46
C LEU A 43 -25.65 -20.04 4.88
N PHE A 44 -26.01 -20.82 3.87
CA PHE A 44 -25.09 -21.72 3.19
C PHE A 44 -24.68 -21.14 1.86
N LEU A 45 -23.44 -21.37 1.45
CA LEU A 45 -22.94 -21.01 0.14
C LEU A 45 -22.30 -22.25 -0.51
N ASP A 46 -22.76 -22.54 -1.73
CA ASP A 46 -22.28 -23.65 -2.57
C ASP A 46 -21.50 -23.06 -3.74
N ILE A 47 -20.21 -23.40 -3.81
CA ILE A 47 -19.30 -22.94 -4.85
C ILE A 47 -19.81 -23.26 -6.26
N ASP A 48 -20.42 -24.44 -6.48
CA ASP A 48 -20.86 -24.86 -7.81
C ASP A 48 -22.08 -24.05 -8.31
N LYS A 49 -22.73 -23.28 -7.42
CA LYS A 49 -23.95 -22.50 -7.70
C LYS A 49 -23.77 -20.99 -7.54
N PHE A 50 -22.83 -20.57 -6.69
CA PHE A 50 -22.58 -19.17 -6.42
C PHE A 50 -21.94 -18.48 -7.62
N HIS A 51 -22.34 -17.24 -7.88
CA HIS A 51 -21.69 -16.39 -8.89
C HIS A 51 -21.85 -14.91 -8.52
N PHE A 52 -20.84 -14.12 -8.87
CA PHE A 52 -20.95 -12.67 -8.87
C PHE A 52 -21.77 -12.20 -10.07
N LYS A 53 -22.50 -11.10 -9.90
CA LYS A 53 -23.18 -10.44 -11.01
C LYS A 53 -23.07 -8.93 -10.87
N SER A 54 -22.34 -8.30 -11.79
CA SER A 54 -22.39 -6.84 -11.94
C SER A 54 -23.77 -6.39 -12.40
N ILE A 55 -24.26 -5.30 -11.81
CA ILE A 55 -25.48 -4.59 -12.20
C ILE A 55 -25.16 -3.11 -12.35
N GLY A 56 -25.56 -2.52 -13.48
CA GLY A 56 -25.24 -1.13 -13.79
C GLY A 56 -24.12 -1.07 -14.81
N PHE A 57 -22.99 -0.50 -14.41
CA PHE A 57 -21.83 -0.31 -15.29
C PHE A 57 -20.90 -1.54 -15.29
N ASP A 58 -20.43 -1.92 -16.48
CA ASP A 58 -19.45 -3.00 -16.64
C ASP A 58 -18.03 -2.41 -16.57
N SER A 59 -17.21 -2.95 -15.66
CA SER A 59 -15.87 -2.42 -15.36
C SER A 59 -14.89 -3.58 -15.34
N ASP A 60 -13.83 -3.48 -16.14
CA ASP A 60 -12.80 -4.52 -16.18
C ASP A 60 -12.11 -4.71 -14.82
N ILE A 61 -11.98 -3.62 -14.03
CA ILE A 61 -11.49 -3.68 -12.64
C ILE A 61 -12.40 -4.57 -11.80
N LEU A 62 -13.72 -4.43 -11.96
CA LEU A 62 -14.70 -5.19 -11.19
C LEU A 62 -14.74 -6.66 -11.64
N GLN A 63 -14.62 -6.93 -12.94
CA GLN A 63 -14.56 -8.32 -13.45
C GLN A 63 -13.31 -9.03 -12.96
N ARG A 64 -12.13 -8.41 -13.08
CA ARG A 64 -10.90 -8.95 -12.50
C ARG A 64 -10.99 -9.12 -10.98
N ALA A 65 -11.77 -8.30 -10.29
CA ALA A 65 -12.03 -8.48 -8.86
C ALA A 65 -12.91 -9.70 -8.58
N PHE A 66 -13.94 -9.97 -9.40
CA PHE A 66 -14.76 -11.17 -9.25
C PHE A 66 -13.94 -12.44 -9.38
N ASP A 67 -13.08 -12.52 -10.39
CA ASP A 67 -12.19 -13.68 -10.59
C ASP A 67 -11.30 -13.89 -9.36
N ARG A 68 -10.63 -12.82 -8.89
CA ARG A 68 -9.79 -12.89 -7.69
C ARG A 68 -10.55 -13.29 -6.42
N TYR A 69 -11.75 -12.74 -6.20
CA TYR A 69 -12.52 -13.05 -5.00
C TYR A 69 -13.13 -14.45 -5.05
N GLU A 70 -13.39 -14.98 -6.25
CA GLU A 70 -13.69 -16.39 -6.41
C GLU A 70 -12.53 -17.25 -5.89
N ASP A 71 -11.30 -16.95 -6.30
CA ASP A 71 -10.11 -17.68 -5.83
C ASP A 71 -9.87 -17.53 -4.32
N ILE A 72 -9.94 -16.30 -3.79
CA ILE A 72 -9.75 -16.00 -2.37
C ILE A 72 -10.75 -16.78 -1.50
N ILE A 73 -12.02 -16.83 -1.90
CA ILE A 73 -13.08 -17.49 -1.12
C ILE A 73 -12.98 -19.02 -1.26
N PHE A 74 -12.63 -19.54 -2.45
CA PHE A 74 -12.87 -20.94 -2.78
C PHE A 74 -11.65 -21.83 -2.99
N GLU A 75 -10.48 -21.29 -3.37
CA GLU A 75 -9.31 -22.10 -3.69
C GLU A 75 -8.43 -22.42 -2.47
N THR A 76 -8.59 -21.71 -1.36
CA THR A 76 -7.86 -21.94 -0.09
C THR A 76 -8.31 -23.20 0.69
N ALA A 77 -9.16 -24.05 0.09
CA ALA A 77 -9.73 -25.22 0.75
C ALA A 77 -8.81 -26.46 0.66
N ALA A 78 -7.91 -26.60 1.64
CA ALA A 78 -7.29 -27.90 1.94
C ALA A 78 -8.37 -28.97 2.22
N TYR A 79 -8.17 -30.14 1.64
CA TYR A 79 -9.06 -31.31 1.63
C TYR A 79 -9.49 -31.77 3.05
N VAL A 80 -10.80 -31.98 3.27
CA VAL A 80 -11.34 -32.51 4.55
C VAL A 80 -12.26 -33.72 4.31
N PRO A 81 -12.17 -34.80 5.13
CA PRO A 81 -12.96 -36.03 4.93
C PRO A 81 -14.45 -35.94 5.30
N ARG A 82 -15.24 -36.81 4.66
CA ARG A 82 -16.71 -36.92 4.72
C ARG A 82 -17.28 -37.19 6.12
N SER A 83 -18.23 -36.37 6.60
CA SER A 83 -19.04 -36.70 7.78
C SER A 83 -20.57 -36.50 7.65
N HIS A 84 -21.08 -35.78 6.64
CA HIS A 84 -22.52 -35.51 6.50
C HIS A 84 -23.17 -36.24 5.30
N SER A 85 -24.46 -36.56 5.42
CA SER A 85 -25.22 -37.22 4.35
C SER A 85 -25.39 -36.27 3.14
N MET A 86 -25.22 -36.77 1.91
CA MET A 86 -25.31 -35.93 0.70
C MET A 86 -26.67 -35.26 0.49
N LYS A 87 -27.74 -35.82 1.09
CA LYS A 87 -29.11 -35.31 0.91
C LYS A 87 -29.35 -34.02 1.70
N GLU A 88 -28.89 -33.96 2.95
CA GLU A 88 -29.02 -32.76 3.79
C GLU A 88 -28.19 -31.60 3.23
N LYS A 89 -26.98 -31.87 2.72
CA LYS A 89 -26.14 -30.86 2.05
C LYS A 89 -26.81 -30.26 0.81
N ALA A 90 -27.47 -31.08 -0.01
CA ALA A 90 -28.17 -30.60 -1.21
C ALA A 90 -29.37 -29.69 -0.86
N GLU A 91 -30.15 -30.05 0.17
CA GLU A 91 -31.28 -29.24 0.64
C GLU A 91 -30.84 -27.89 1.25
N LEU A 92 -29.72 -27.87 1.97
CA LEU A 92 -29.13 -26.64 2.52
C LEU A 92 -28.57 -25.73 1.43
N ALA A 93 -27.90 -26.31 0.42
CA ALA A 93 -27.38 -25.57 -0.73
C ALA A 93 -28.50 -24.91 -1.55
N ASP A 94 -29.65 -25.58 -1.74
CA ASP A 94 -30.80 -24.99 -2.47
C ASP A 94 -31.45 -23.83 -1.72
N LYS A 95 -31.36 -23.80 -0.39
CA LYS A 95 -31.83 -22.69 0.47
C LYS A 95 -30.75 -21.64 0.76
N GLY A 96 -29.55 -21.82 0.19
CA GLY A 96 -28.38 -20.98 0.40
C GLY A 96 -28.34 -19.75 -0.51
N ILE A 97 -27.20 -19.05 -0.45
CA ILE A 97 -26.88 -17.91 -1.30
C ILE A 97 -26.38 -18.44 -2.63
N HIS A 98 -26.99 -18.01 -3.73
CA HIS A 98 -26.59 -18.39 -5.09
C HIS A 98 -25.96 -17.24 -5.86
N ARG A 99 -26.06 -16.00 -5.34
CA ARG A 99 -25.61 -14.82 -6.07
C ARG A 99 -25.26 -13.67 -5.14
N LEU A 100 -24.18 -12.96 -5.45
CA LEU A 100 -23.94 -11.59 -4.98
C LEU A 100 -24.15 -10.64 -6.16
N LYS A 101 -25.17 -9.78 -6.09
CA LYS A 101 -25.37 -8.70 -7.04
C LYS A 101 -24.57 -7.48 -6.60
N VAL A 102 -23.69 -6.99 -7.45
CA VAL A 102 -22.84 -5.83 -7.17
C VAL A 102 -23.29 -4.66 -8.03
N TYR A 103 -23.76 -3.60 -7.38
CA TYR A 103 -24.25 -2.37 -8.01
C TYR A 103 -23.21 -1.27 -7.82
N VAL A 104 -22.72 -0.72 -8.93
CA VAL A 104 -21.83 0.44 -8.93
C VAL A 104 -22.56 1.63 -9.55
N ALA A 105 -22.71 2.72 -8.80
CA ALA A 105 -23.54 3.86 -9.19
C ALA A 105 -22.94 4.70 -10.32
N THR A 106 -21.61 4.80 -10.39
CA THR A 106 -20.90 5.65 -11.35
C THR A 106 -19.95 4.85 -12.24
N ASN A 107 -19.73 5.33 -13.46
CA ASN A 107 -18.72 4.76 -14.38
C ASN A 107 -17.35 5.45 -14.26
N ASP A 108 -17.22 6.40 -13.32
CA ASP A 108 -15.95 7.05 -13.03
C ASP A 108 -15.02 6.06 -12.32
N GLN A 109 -13.90 5.76 -12.97
CA GLN A 109 -12.86 4.91 -12.44
C GLN A 109 -11.61 5.73 -12.06
N SER A 110 -11.76 7.03 -11.82
CA SER A 110 -10.68 7.86 -11.30
C SER A 110 -10.33 7.43 -9.87
N LEU A 111 -9.03 7.24 -9.64
CA LEU A 111 -8.48 6.86 -8.34
C LEU A 111 -7.63 8.02 -7.83
N ASN A 112 -8.10 8.70 -6.79
CA ASN A 112 -7.49 9.89 -6.20
C ASN A 112 -7.94 10.03 -4.74
N LEU A 113 -7.47 11.09 -4.07
CA LEU A 113 -7.80 11.35 -2.66
C LEU A 113 -9.31 11.55 -2.40
N GLN A 114 -10.09 11.94 -3.41
CA GLN A 114 -11.53 12.20 -3.31
C GLN A 114 -12.39 11.00 -3.72
N THR A 115 -11.78 9.88 -4.12
CA THR A 115 -12.51 8.67 -4.51
C THR A 115 -13.42 8.20 -3.38
N ASP A 116 -14.70 7.99 -3.69
CA ASP A 116 -15.68 7.48 -2.73
C ASP A 116 -15.47 5.97 -2.51
N GLU A 117 -15.10 5.60 -1.30
CA GLU A 117 -14.80 4.22 -0.89
C GLU A 117 -15.94 3.58 -0.07
N SER A 118 -17.10 4.22 0.00
CA SER A 118 -18.26 3.74 0.76
C SER A 118 -19.01 2.60 0.06
N TYR A 119 -19.60 1.71 0.86
CA TYR A 119 -20.44 0.63 0.37
C TYR A 119 -21.49 0.19 1.40
N ALA A 120 -22.55 -0.45 0.90
CA ALA A 120 -23.56 -1.15 1.69
C ALA A 120 -23.64 -2.61 1.24
N LEU A 121 -23.50 -3.54 2.19
CA LEU A 121 -23.54 -4.98 1.96
C LEU A 121 -24.71 -5.60 2.72
N THR A 122 -25.56 -6.34 2.03
CA THR A 122 -26.65 -7.14 2.62
C THR A 122 -26.46 -8.60 2.23
N VAL A 123 -26.26 -9.44 3.23
CA VAL A 123 -26.11 -10.88 3.10
C VAL A 123 -27.46 -11.54 3.37
N SER A 124 -28.08 -12.05 2.31
CA SER A 124 -29.38 -12.73 2.37
C SER A 124 -29.47 -13.82 1.30
N ALA A 125 -30.35 -14.80 1.52
CA ALA A 125 -30.60 -15.88 0.57
C ALA A 125 -31.92 -15.64 -0.18
N PRO A 126 -32.01 -15.97 -1.48
CA PRO A 126 -30.97 -16.61 -2.30
C PRO A 126 -29.99 -15.61 -2.94
N THR A 127 -30.18 -14.30 -2.74
CA THR A 127 -29.39 -13.25 -3.39
C THR A 127 -28.96 -12.19 -2.40
N SER A 128 -27.65 -12.07 -2.20
CA SER A 128 -27.02 -10.96 -1.48
C SER A 128 -26.81 -9.77 -2.40
N THR A 129 -26.67 -8.58 -1.82
CA THR A 129 -26.44 -7.32 -2.55
C THR A 129 -25.27 -6.55 -1.97
N LEU A 130 -24.44 -6.00 -2.86
CA LEU A 130 -23.39 -5.03 -2.55
C LEU A 130 -23.65 -3.77 -3.39
N GLU A 131 -23.88 -2.64 -2.75
CA GLU A 131 -24.11 -1.35 -3.41
C GLU A 131 -22.95 -0.40 -3.07
N ALA A 132 -22.37 0.26 -4.07
CA ALA A 132 -21.29 1.22 -3.89
C ALA A 132 -21.39 2.38 -4.89
N ASN A 133 -20.89 3.55 -4.49
CA ASN A 133 -20.89 4.73 -5.36
C ASN A 133 -19.83 4.64 -6.47
N SER A 134 -18.67 4.06 -6.16
CA SER A 134 -17.57 3.82 -7.09
C SER A 134 -17.20 2.34 -7.16
N VAL A 135 -16.42 1.96 -8.18
CA VAL A 135 -15.86 0.61 -8.26
C VAL A 135 -14.98 0.27 -7.05
N TYR A 136 -14.30 1.26 -6.47
CA TYR A 136 -13.39 1.08 -5.34
C TYR A 136 -14.13 0.81 -4.02
N GLY A 137 -15.29 1.45 -3.81
CA GLY A 137 -16.20 1.06 -2.73
C GLY A 137 -16.66 -0.40 -2.87
N ALA A 138 -16.93 -0.85 -4.10
CA ALA A 138 -17.27 -2.25 -4.35
C ALA A 138 -16.09 -3.20 -4.06
N LEU A 139 -14.84 -2.84 -4.38
CA LEU A 139 -13.66 -3.64 -4.01
C LEU A 139 -13.56 -3.86 -2.50
N HIS A 140 -13.79 -2.81 -1.71
CA HIS A 140 -13.78 -2.88 -0.23
C HIS A 140 -14.92 -3.75 0.30
N GLY A 141 -16.10 -3.64 -0.31
CA GLY A 141 -17.25 -4.49 0.05
C GLY A 141 -17.07 -5.96 -0.30
N LEU A 142 -16.36 -6.27 -1.40
CA LEU A 142 -15.98 -7.63 -1.75
C LEU A 142 -14.97 -8.21 -0.73
N GLU A 143 -13.99 -7.42 -0.28
CA GLU A 143 -13.07 -7.84 0.80
C GLU A 143 -13.88 -8.20 2.05
N THR A 144 -14.77 -7.30 2.49
CA THR A 144 -15.63 -7.54 3.65
C THR A 144 -16.52 -8.78 3.48
N PHE A 145 -17.12 -8.98 2.30
CA PHE A 145 -17.91 -10.18 2.01
C PHE A 145 -17.06 -11.44 2.13
N SER A 146 -15.82 -11.44 1.62
CA SER A 146 -14.91 -12.58 1.73
C SER A 146 -14.58 -12.95 3.18
N GLN A 147 -14.49 -11.96 4.07
CA GLN A 147 -14.16 -12.17 5.49
C GLN A 147 -15.34 -12.68 6.33
N LEU A 148 -16.57 -12.50 5.87
CA LEU A 148 -17.78 -13.03 6.52
C LEU A 148 -17.98 -14.54 6.25
N ILE A 149 -17.35 -15.05 5.19
CA ILE A 149 -17.45 -16.45 4.80
C ILE A 149 -16.48 -17.27 5.61
N ASP A 150 -16.98 -18.36 6.19
CA ASP A 150 -16.18 -19.34 6.91
C ASP A 150 -16.46 -20.75 6.39
N ARG A 151 -15.53 -21.68 6.63
CA ARG A 151 -15.70 -23.09 6.28
C ARG A 151 -16.60 -23.76 7.31
N MET A 152 -17.46 -24.67 6.84
CA MET A 152 -18.33 -25.46 7.72
C MET A 152 -17.56 -26.22 8.82
N ASP A 153 -16.32 -26.63 8.54
CA ASP A 153 -15.47 -27.36 9.49
C ASP A 153 -14.72 -26.46 10.48
N ASN A 154 -14.60 -25.16 10.19
CA ASN A 154 -13.93 -24.16 11.04
C ASN A 154 -14.92 -23.45 11.97
N CYS A 155 -16.19 -23.34 11.56
CA CYS A 155 -17.22 -22.78 12.40
C CYS A 155 -17.35 -23.61 13.67
N CYS A 156 -17.19 -22.97 14.83
CA CYS A 156 -17.39 -23.57 16.16
C CYS A 156 -18.60 -24.51 16.14
N THR A 157 -18.37 -25.81 16.27
CA THR A 157 -19.37 -26.88 16.21
C THR A 157 -20.32 -26.87 17.43
N ARG A 158 -21.00 -25.76 17.67
CA ARG A 158 -22.01 -25.59 18.73
C ARG A 158 -23.30 -24.90 18.28
N ALA A 159 -23.47 -24.61 17.00
CA ALA A 159 -24.79 -24.26 16.49
C ALA A 159 -25.53 -25.55 16.06
N THR A 160 -26.45 -26.02 16.89
CA THR A 160 -27.56 -26.84 16.36
C THR A 160 -28.33 -25.97 15.36
N PRO A 161 -28.60 -26.44 14.13
CA PRO A 161 -29.38 -25.66 13.17
C PRO A 161 -30.74 -25.33 13.80
N PRO A 162 -31.10 -24.05 13.98
CA PRO A 162 -32.46 -23.72 14.36
C PRO A 162 -33.38 -24.03 13.18
N ASP A 163 -34.56 -24.54 13.49
CA ASP A 163 -35.66 -24.63 12.55
C ASP A 163 -35.82 -23.27 11.86
N ALA A 164 -35.96 -23.29 10.52
CA ALA A 164 -36.12 -22.11 9.70
C ALA A 164 -37.44 -21.38 10.05
N GLU A 165 -37.46 -20.61 11.13
CA GLU A 165 -38.48 -19.60 11.36
C GLU A 165 -38.12 -18.35 10.55
N GLU A 166 -39.13 -17.83 9.84
CA GLU A 166 -39.08 -16.57 9.09
C GLU A 166 -38.87 -15.39 10.06
N GLY A 167 -37.63 -15.18 10.51
CA GLY A 167 -37.21 -13.95 11.16
C GLY A 167 -37.14 -12.83 10.11
N GLY A 168 -37.86 -11.74 10.37
CA GLY A 168 -38.02 -10.60 9.46
C GLY A 168 -36.70 -10.04 8.93
N ASP A 169 -36.75 -9.57 7.69
CA ASP A 169 -35.60 -9.04 6.97
C ASP A 169 -34.91 -7.92 7.76
N ILE A 170 -33.59 -8.02 7.88
CA ILE A 170 -32.77 -6.93 8.41
C ILE A 170 -32.65 -5.89 7.30
N GLU A 171 -33.59 -4.93 7.27
CA GLU A 171 -33.53 -3.79 6.37
C GLU A 171 -32.69 -2.66 6.98
N MET A 172 -31.65 -2.25 6.25
CA MET A 172 -30.98 -0.96 6.41
C MET A 172 -31.36 -0.09 5.20
N PRO A 173 -31.43 1.24 5.34
CA PRO A 173 -31.84 2.09 4.22
C PRO A 173 -30.88 1.92 3.03
N HIS A 174 -31.44 1.66 1.85
CA HIS A 174 -30.72 1.64 0.58
C HIS A 174 -29.95 2.95 0.38
N LEU A 175 -28.82 2.88 -0.35
CA LEU A 175 -28.12 4.06 -0.85
C LEU A 175 -29.02 4.71 -1.92
N GLY A 176 -30.00 5.51 -1.48
CA GLY A 176 -30.86 6.26 -2.39
C GLY A 176 -30.06 7.28 -3.20
N PRO A 177 -30.55 7.73 -4.37
CA PRO A 177 -29.89 8.72 -5.22
C PRO A 177 -29.70 10.13 -4.59
N ALA A 178 -30.04 10.29 -3.31
CA ALA A 178 -29.92 11.52 -2.54
C ALA A 178 -28.63 11.61 -1.67
N PHE A 179 -27.80 10.56 -1.62
CA PHE A 179 -26.57 10.55 -0.79
C PHE A 179 -25.33 11.15 -1.45
N ALA A 180 -25.46 11.75 -2.65
CA ALA A 180 -24.43 12.58 -3.29
C ALA A 180 -24.20 13.94 -2.57
N GLN A 181 -24.68 14.11 -1.35
CA GLN A 181 -24.36 15.25 -0.49
C GLN A 181 -23.64 14.72 0.74
N GLY A 182 -22.31 14.83 0.73
CA GLY A 182 -21.50 14.71 1.93
C GLY A 182 -21.95 15.68 3.03
N PRO A 183 -21.31 15.66 4.22
CA PRO A 183 -21.65 16.60 5.28
C PRO A 183 -21.66 18.03 4.73
N ALA A 184 -22.82 18.67 4.83
CA ALA A 184 -23.05 20.02 4.33
C ALA A 184 -22.13 21.00 5.07
N GLY A 185 -21.02 21.33 4.41
CA GLY A 185 -20.01 22.24 4.92
C GLY A 185 -19.07 22.80 3.86
N MET A 186 -19.42 22.78 2.57
CA MET A 186 -18.70 23.53 1.53
C MET A 186 -19.53 23.55 0.24
N GLN A 187 -20.43 24.53 0.10
CA GLN A 187 -21.01 24.87 -1.20
C GLN A 187 -20.46 26.23 -1.63
N SER A 188 -19.52 26.18 -2.59
CA SER A 188 -19.13 27.32 -3.41
C SER A 188 -20.33 27.76 -4.26
N THR A 189 -20.86 28.97 -3.99
CA THR A 189 -21.93 29.55 -4.79
C THR A 189 -21.34 30.15 -6.07
N ARG A 190 -21.38 29.39 -7.18
CA ARG A 190 -21.21 29.94 -8.53
C ARG A 190 -22.47 30.74 -8.89
N ARG A 191 -22.41 32.07 -8.78
CA ARG A 191 -23.48 32.96 -9.26
C ARG A 191 -23.23 33.35 -10.72
N VAL A 192 -24.10 32.88 -11.60
CA VAL A 192 -24.23 33.30 -13.00
C VAL A 192 -24.69 34.77 -13.03
N LEU A 193 -23.88 35.65 -13.62
CA LEU A 193 -24.22 37.06 -13.84
C LEU A 193 -25.19 37.20 -15.02
N SER A 194 -26.48 37.41 -14.69
CA SER A 194 -27.45 38.00 -15.61
C SER A 194 -27.44 39.54 -15.47
N LYS A 195 -27.24 40.22 -16.59
CA LYS A 195 -27.34 41.68 -16.74
C LYS A 195 -28.75 42.16 -16.35
N HIS A 196 -28.87 43.06 -15.37
CA HIS A 196 -29.99 44.01 -15.29
C HIS A 196 -29.53 45.33 -14.64
N THR A 197 -29.93 46.42 -15.28
CA THR A 197 -29.62 47.83 -15.04
C THR A 197 -30.30 48.40 -13.79
N GLY A 198 -29.56 49.15 -12.97
CA GLY A 198 -30.12 49.96 -11.88
C GLY A 198 -29.08 50.91 -11.25
N LYS A 199 -29.42 52.21 -11.18
CA LYS A 199 -28.59 53.34 -10.73
C LYS A 199 -28.46 53.45 -9.19
N ASN A 200 -27.31 53.98 -8.74
CA ASN A 200 -27.03 54.74 -7.50
C ASN A 200 -27.25 54.00 -6.15
N THR A 201 -26.43 54.10 -5.10
CA THR A 201 -25.63 55.21 -4.51
C THR A 201 -24.41 54.67 -3.75
N GLY A 202 -23.40 55.52 -3.52
CA GLY A 202 -22.07 55.16 -3.02
C GLY A 202 -21.97 54.61 -1.59
N GLY A 203 -20.92 53.83 -1.38
CA GLY A 203 -20.37 53.37 -0.11
C GLY A 203 -18.91 52.97 -0.35
N GLN A 204 -17.99 53.55 0.42
CA GLN A 204 -16.55 53.46 0.26
C GLN A 204 -16.06 52.01 0.31
N GLY A 205 -15.31 51.59 -0.70
CA GLY A 205 -14.65 50.28 -0.76
C GLY A 205 -13.38 50.27 0.10
N ALA A 206 -13.29 49.30 1.02
CA ALA A 206 -12.03 48.85 1.57
C ALA A 206 -11.37 47.95 0.52
N ARG A 207 -10.29 48.44 -0.08
CA ARG A 207 -9.37 47.67 -0.93
C ARG A 207 -8.59 46.75 0.01
N THR A 208 -8.78 45.44 -0.11
CA THR A 208 -7.79 44.48 0.39
C THR A 208 -6.58 44.57 -0.53
N GLU A 209 -5.52 45.21 -0.04
CA GLU A 209 -4.19 45.16 -0.64
C GLU A 209 -3.64 43.74 -0.46
N SER A 210 -3.53 42.98 -1.56
CA SER A 210 -2.58 41.86 -1.60
C SER A 210 -1.17 42.44 -1.54
N ARG A 211 -0.29 41.78 -0.80
CA ARG A 211 1.03 42.26 -0.41
C ARG A 211 1.99 42.14 -1.61
N PRO A 212 2.61 43.24 -2.11
CA PRO A 212 3.35 43.24 -3.38
C PRO A 212 4.50 42.23 -3.48
N GLU A 213 5.15 41.88 -2.36
CA GLU A 213 6.23 40.88 -2.31
C GLU A 213 5.80 39.47 -2.73
N GLN A 214 4.52 39.10 -2.54
CA GLN A 214 4.04 37.76 -2.93
C GLN A 214 3.82 37.63 -4.43
N ASP A 215 3.38 38.72 -5.06
CA ASP A 215 3.16 38.76 -6.52
C ASP A 215 4.51 38.79 -7.26
N GLU A 216 5.56 39.36 -6.66
CA GLU A 216 6.92 39.40 -7.21
C GLU A 216 7.62 38.03 -7.17
N LEU A 217 7.64 37.33 -6.03
CA LEU A 217 8.25 35.99 -5.93
C LEU A 217 7.58 34.98 -6.86
N SER A 218 6.26 35.08 -7.03
CA SER A 218 5.51 34.23 -7.96
C SER A 218 5.92 34.47 -9.42
N GLN A 219 6.19 35.71 -9.81
CA GLN A 219 6.69 36.04 -11.16
C GLN A 219 8.13 35.57 -11.36
N GLU A 220 8.99 35.70 -10.36
CA GLU A 220 10.37 35.20 -10.40
C GLU A 220 10.40 33.69 -10.63
N LEU A 221 9.62 32.92 -9.86
CA LEU A 221 9.53 31.48 -10.01
C LEU A 221 8.96 31.07 -11.37
N GLN A 222 7.99 31.79 -11.91
CA GLN A 222 7.46 31.53 -13.25
C GLN A 222 8.52 31.74 -14.34
N GLN A 223 9.29 32.82 -14.26
CA GLN A 223 10.37 33.07 -15.22
C GLN A 223 11.48 32.01 -15.08
N PHE A 224 11.85 31.68 -13.84
CA PHE A 224 12.80 30.60 -13.55
C PHE A 224 12.37 29.27 -14.19
N VAL A 225 11.11 28.87 -14.03
CA VAL A 225 10.60 27.63 -14.65
C VAL A 225 10.76 27.66 -16.17
N LEU A 226 10.43 28.76 -16.83
CA LEU A 226 10.59 28.90 -18.28
C LEU A 226 12.05 28.80 -18.74
N ASP A 227 12.96 29.43 -18.00
CA ASP A 227 14.39 29.40 -18.30
C ASP A 227 14.96 27.99 -18.12
N ILE A 228 14.56 27.29 -17.05
CA ILE A 228 14.96 25.91 -16.78
C ILE A 228 14.38 24.93 -17.79
N GLN A 229 13.15 25.12 -18.23
CA GLN A 229 12.54 24.33 -19.32
C GLN A 229 13.36 24.46 -20.60
N GLY A 230 13.69 25.70 -21.00
CA GLY A 230 14.53 25.95 -22.16
C GLY A 230 15.92 25.32 -22.03
N LEU A 231 16.55 25.41 -20.86
CA LEU A 231 17.85 24.79 -20.61
C LEU A 231 17.79 23.26 -20.67
N ALA A 232 16.77 22.65 -20.07
CA ALA A 232 16.59 21.20 -20.10
C ALA A 232 16.31 20.67 -21.50
N ASP A 233 15.55 21.41 -22.31
CA ASP A 233 15.35 21.05 -23.72
C ASP A 233 16.68 21.17 -24.49
N VAL A 234 17.62 22.05 -24.13
CA VAL A 234 18.96 22.04 -24.75
C VAL A 234 19.79 20.85 -24.28
N LEU A 235 19.74 20.50 -22.99
CA LEU A 235 20.60 19.48 -22.40
C LEU A 235 20.09 18.04 -22.62
N TYR A 236 18.78 17.83 -22.74
CA TYR A 236 18.14 16.51 -22.64
C TYR A 236 17.08 16.22 -23.73
N SER A 237 17.00 17.01 -24.80
CA SER A 237 16.01 16.78 -25.89
C SER A 237 16.39 15.69 -26.90
N SER A 238 17.60 15.13 -26.82
CA SER A 238 18.07 14.08 -27.74
C SER A 238 18.42 12.81 -26.96
N PRO A 239 17.99 11.62 -27.40
CA PRO A 239 18.52 10.37 -26.86
C PRO A 239 20.05 10.37 -27.09
N PRO A 240 20.85 9.94 -26.10
CA PRO A 240 22.30 10.05 -26.21
C PRO A 240 22.81 9.28 -27.43
N GLU A 241 23.46 9.97 -28.37
CA GLU A 241 24.26 9.33 -29.41
C GLU A 241 25.39 8.54 -28.73
N GLY A 242 25.27 7.21 -28.71
CA GLY A 242 26.31 6.31 -28.18
C GLY A 242 25.99 5.58 -26.87
N GLY A 243 24.72 5.46 -26.49
CA GLY A 243 24.32 4.37 -25.58
C GLY A 243 24.65 3.02 -26.23
N LEU A 244 25.30 2.12 -25.48
CA LEU A 244 25.52 0.75 -25.92
C LEU A 244 24.20 0.18 -26.46
N ASP A 245 24.25 -0.28 -27.71
CA ASP A 245 23.18 -0.93 -28.43
C ASP A 245 22.79 -2.19 -27.64
N TRP A 246 21.73 -2.07 -26.84
CA TRP A 246 21.05 -3.23 -26.27
C TRP A 246 20.05 -3.64 -27.34
N ASP A 247 20.30 -4.79 -27.98
CA ASP A 247 19.44 -5.36 -29.03
C ASP A 247 17.97 -5.05 -28.77
N TYR A 248 17.44 -4.14 -29.59
CA TYR A 248 16.03 -3.83 -29.69
C TYR A 248 15.36 -4.98 -30.43
N ASP A 249 14.67 -5.87 -29.71
CA ASP A 249 13.58 -6.60 -30.34
C ASP A 249 12.45 -5.60 -30.63
N GLU A 250 12.20 -5.42 -31.93
CA GLU A 250 11.26 -4.49 -32.53
C GLU A 250 9.82 -4.69 -32.02
N GLN A 251 9.31 -3.77 -31.21
CA GLN A 251 7.91 -3.34 -31.30
C GLN A 251 7.83 -1.82 -31.11
N GLY A 252 7.45 -1.13 -32.19
CA GLY A 252 7.39 0.33 -32.30
C GLY A 252 6.33 1.01 -31.40
N PRO A 253 6.21 2.35 -31.49
CA PRO A 253 5.51 3.16 -30.50
C PRO A 253 3.99 2.86 -30.45
N ILE A 254 3.51 2.48 -29.27
CA ILE A 254 2.08 2.34 -28.97
C ILE A 254 1.54 3.71 -28.56
N THR A 255 1.08 4.47 -29.55
CA THR A 255 0.03 5.48 -29.35
C THR A 255 -1.02 5.23 -30.43
N ASP A 256 -2.27 5.08 -30.01
CA ASP A 256 -3.44 4.63 -30.79
C ASP A 256 -3.53 3.11 -31.06
N GLN A 257 -3.88 2.30 -30.05
CA GLN A 257 -4.82 1.14 -30.18
C GLN A 257 -5.34 0.72 -28.78
N LEU A 258 -6.21 1.54 -28.18
CA LEU A 258 -7.19 1.08 -27.19
C LEU A 258 -8.48 0.71 -27.93
N ASP A 259 -8.46 -0.37 -28.71
CA ASP A 259 -9.67 -1.11 -29.07
C ASP A 259 -9.29 -2.47 -29.67
N LYS A 260 -9.85 -3.54 -29.09
CA LYS A 260 -9.85 -4.95 -29.55
C LYS A 260 -8.63 -5.81 -29.20
N SER A 261 -8.84 -6.72 -28.25
CA SER A 261 -8.37 -8.12 -28.38
C SER A 261 -9.22 -9.04 -27.51
N SER A 262 -10.24 -9.65 -28.14
CA SER A 262 -10.48 -11.07 -27.96
C SER A 262 -9.40 -11.82 -28.75
N ASP A 263 -9.07 -13.03 -28.30
CA ASP A 263 -8.25 -14.02 -28.99
C ASP A 263 -6.74 -13.92 -28.73
N MET A 264 -6.31 -14.52 -27.61
CA MET A 264 -4.92 -14.93 -27.37
C MET A 264 -4.91 -16.26 -26.62
N GLU A 265 -5.45 -17.29 -27.26
CA GLU A 265 -5.07 -18.68 -27.06
C GLU A 265 -4.44 -19.15 -28.39
N ASP A 266 -3.44 -20.02 -28.31
CA ASP A 266 -2.62 -20.61 -29.39
C ASP A 266 -1.42 -19.79 -29.88
N MET A 267 -0.27 -19.93 -29.21
CA MET A 267 1.06 -20.05 -29.84
C MET A 267 2.11 -20.51 -28.81
N PHE A 268 2.20 -21.82 -28.58
CA PHE A 268 3.40 -22.47 -28.01
C PHE A 268 3.46 -23.90 -28.55
N GLU A 269 4.05 -24.06 -29.73
CA GLU A 269 4.64 -25.31 -30.20
C GLU A 269 5.61 -24.95 -31.35
N ASP A 270 6.72 -25.70 -31.43
CA ASP A 270 7.77 -25.70 -32.46
C ASP A 270 9.03 -24.86 -32.20
N GLU A 271 10.02 -25.46 -31.52
CA GLU A 271 11.44 -25.28 -31.86
C GLU A 271 12.30 -26.38 -31.21
N GLU A 272 12.45 -27.52 -31.88
CA GLU A 272 13.58 -28.44 -31.70
C GLU A 272 13.79 -29.23 -33.00
N ASP A 273 14.74 -28.80 -33.84
CA ASP A 273 15.37 -29.65 -34.86
C ASP A 273 16.66 -28.99 -35.39
N ALA A 274 17.81 -29.48 -34.93
CA ALA A 274 19.02 -29.67 -35.74
C ALA A 274 20.15 -30.19 -34.84
N PHE A 275 20.55 -31.46 -35.01
CA PHE A 275 21.95 -31.86 -35.22
C PHE A 275 22.01 -33.37 -35.44
N GLU A 276 22.27 -33.76 -36.68
CA GLU A 276 22.54 -35.14 -37.12
C GLU A 276 24.06 -35.33 -37.24
N ASP A 277 24.60 -36.43 -36.69
CA ASP A 277 25.37 -37.44 -37.44
C ASP A 277 26.28 -38.31 -36.54
N GLY A 278 26.20 -39.64 -36.74
CA GLY A 278 27.41 -40.48 -36.81
C GLY A 278 27.43 -41.85 -36.12
N TYR A 279 27.33 -42.91 -36.95
CA TYR A 279 27.96 -44.26 -36.88
C TYR A 279 27.48 -45.30 -35.81
N VAL A 280 26.76 -46.38 -36.17
CA VAL A 280 27.12 -47.69 -36.85
C VAL A 280 27.66 -48.77 -35.87
N SER A 281 26.80 -49.74 -35.51
CA SER A 281 26.87 -51.23 -35.68
C SER A 281 27.49 -51.97 -34.47
N GLU A 282 27.16 -53.21 -34.06
CA GLU A 282 26.62 -54.43 -34.70
C GLU A 282 26.26 -55.45 -33.57
N ASP A 283 25.27 -56.33 -33.83
CA ASP A 283 25.17 -57.77 -33.50
C ASP A 283 25.23 -58.34 -32.05
N ASP A 284 24.62 -59.46 -31.65
CA ASP A 284 23.54 -60.38 -32.10
C ASP A 284 23.46 -61.55 -31.04
N VAL A 285 22.40 -62.40 -31.07
CA VAL A 285 22.30 -63.79 -30.48
C VAL A 285 22.09 -63.98 -28.95
N SER A 286 21.49 -65.06 -28.40
CA SER A 286 20.21 -65.78 -28.54
C SER A 286 20.05 -66.72 -27.31
N ASP A 287 18.81 -67.17 -27.07
CA ASP A 287 18.36 -68.49 -26.55
C ASP A 287 18.49 -68.99 -25.07
N ASP A 288 17.31 -69.41 -24.59
CA ASP A 288 16.92 -70.68 -23.92
C ASP A 288 17.04 -70.97 -22.40
N ASP A 289 15.85 -71.27 -21.86
CA ASP A 289 15.39 -72.43 -21.06
C ASP A 289 15.59 -72.63 -19.52
N GLU A 290 14.41 -72.83 -18.90
CA GLU A 290 13.97 -73.82 -17.87
C GLU A 290 14.42 -73.83 -16.38
N ARG A 291 13.38 -73.80 -15.52
CA ARG A 291 13.02 -74.63 -14.34
C ARG A 291 13.63 -74.47 -12.92
N ASP A 292 12.66 -74.36 -11.99
CA ASP A 292 12.47 -74.99 -10.67
C ASP A 292 13.20 -74.55 -9.36
N GLU A 293 12.33 -74.15 -8.42
CA GLU A 293 12.26 -74.33 -6.95
C GLU A 293 13.19 -73.63 -5.91
N ASP A 294 12.48 -73.07 -4.92
CA ASP A 294 12.74 -72.87 -3.48
C ASP A 294 13.76 -71.86 -2.90
N GLY A 295 13.25 -71.01 -1.98
CA GLY A 295 13.95 -70.62 -0.75
C GLY A 295 14.32 -69.13 -0.51
N GLY A 296 13.51 -68.42 0.28
CA GLY A 296 13.96 -67.58 1.42
C GLY A 296 14.66 -66.21 1.21
N ALA A 297 13.98 -65.15 1.71
CA ALA A 297 14.48 -63.84 2.22
C ALA A 297 15.42 -62.98 1.32
N GLY A 298 15.03 -61.82 0.77
CA GLY A 298 14.75 -60.53 1.44
C GLY A 298 16.04 -59.89 1.98
N LEU A 299 16.61 -58.75 1.54
CA LEU A 299 16.14 -57.51 0.92
C LEU A 299 17.36 -56.77 0.30
N GLY A 300 17.21 -56.06 -0.83
CA GLY A 300 18.15 -55.00 -1.22
C GLY A 300 18.21 -54.59 -2.71
N ARG A 301 17.69 -53.40 -3.00
CA ARG A 301 18.12 -52.40 -4.03
C ARG A 301 17.78 -52.56 -5.53
N HIS A 302 17.26 -51.43 -6.02
CA HIS A 302 17.39 -50.74 -7.31
C HIS A 302 16.58 -51.13 -8.56
N HIS A 303 15.89 -50.08 -9.05
CA HIS A 303 15.64 -49.67 -10.42
C HIS A 303 15.04 -50.68 -11.42
N LYS A 304 13.76 -50.46 -11.72
CA LYS A 304 13.15 -50.83 -13.00
C LYS A 304 12.67 -49.58 -13.74
N LYS A 305 13.32 -49.30 -14.88
CA LYS A 305 12.74 -48.53 -15.99
C LYS A 305 11.56 -49.34 -16.53
N HIS A 306 10.38 -48.72 -16.62
CA HIS A 306 9.21 -49.32 -17.28
C HIS A 306 8.81 -48.47 -18.48
N HIS A 307 8.81 -49.14 -19.64
CA HIS A 307 8.09 -48.89 -20.88
C HIS A 307 7.15 -47.67 -20.93
N HIS A 308 7.44 -46.77 -21.87
CA HIS A 308 6.43 -45.89 -22.48
C HIS A 308 5.40 -46.72 -23.24
N LYS A 309 4.27 -47.01 -22.58
CA LYS A 309 2.99 -47.21 -23.28
C LYS A 309 2.37 -45.84 -23.52
N LYS A 310 2.12 -45.51 -24.79
CA LYS A 310 1.23 -44.43 -25.22
C LYS A 310 -0.13 -44.62 -24.54
N HIS A 311 -0.36 -43.91 -23.44
CA HIS A 311 -1.69 -43.74 -22.89
C HIS A 311 -2.32 -42.55 -23.59
N HIS A 312 -3.30 -42.85 -24.44
CA HIS A 312 -4.37 -41.92 -24.78
C HIS A 312 -4.76 -41.13 -23.53
N LYS A 313 -4.71 -39.80 -23.60
CA LYS A 313 -5.35 -38.89 -22.64
C LYS A 313 -6.84 -39.25 -22.62
N LYS A 314 -7.23 -40.21 -21.79
CA LYS A 314 -8.60 -40.29 -21.30
C LYS A 314 -8.81 -38.98 -20.56
N HIS A 315 -9.76 -38.18 -21.03
CA HIS A 315 -10.37 -37.14 -20.23
C HIS A 315 -10.77 -37.76 -18.89
N HIS A 316 -9.93 -37.60 -17.87
CA HIS A 316 -10.34 -37.77 -16.50
C HIS A 316 -11.30 -36.62 -16.25
N LYS A 317 -12.59 -36.90 -16.47
CA LYS A 317 -13.70 -36.11 -15.97
C LYS A 317 -13.40 -35.87 -14.50
N LYS A 318 -12.94 -34.66 -14.13
CA LYS A 318 -12.72 -34.22 -12.74
C LYS A 318 -13.99 -34.64 -11.98
N ARG A 319 -13.89 -35.65 -11.10
CA ARG A 319 -15.01 -36.02 -10.24
C ARG A 319 -15.21 -34.83 -9.33
N ARG A 320 -16.28 -34.07 -9.56
CA ARG A 320 -16.74 -32.97 -8.70
C ARG A 320 -16.88 -33.53 -7.28
N ASP A 321 -16.04 -33.06 -6.37
CA ASP A 321 -16.14 -33.41 -4.96
C ASP A 321 -17.13 -32.43 -4.32
N HIS A 322 -18.37 -32.88 -4.14
CA HIS A 322 -19.50 -32.09 -3.61
C HIS A 322 -19.39 -31.83 -2.09
N SER A 323 -18.18 -31.56 -1.58
CA SER A 323 -17.86 -31.43 -0.16
C SER A 323 -17.63 -29.98 0.30
N ARG A 324 -17.51 -29.00 -0.61
CA ARG A 324 -17.13 -27.61 -0.32
C ARG A 324 -18.33 -26.71 0.00
N MET A 325 -18.88 -26.87 1.21
CA MET A 325 -19.97 -26.00 1.70
C MET A 325 -19.42 -24.95 2.67
N TYR A 326 -19.81 -23.70 2.44
CA TYR A 326 -19.38 -22.53 3.22
C TYR A 326 -20.56 -21.96 4.01
N LEU A 327 -20.24 -21.28 5.11
CA LEU A 327 -21.21 -20.67 6.03
C LEU A 327 -21.00 -19.17 6.09
N ILE A 328 -22.10 -18.44 6.23
CA ILE A 328 -22.09 -16.99 6.42
C ILE A 328 -23.34 -16.57 7.19
N ASN A 329 -23.20 -15.68 8.17
CA ASN A 329 -24.36 -15.16 8.90
C ASN A 329 -25.10 -14.10 8.08
N ALA A 330 -26.43 -14.11 8.11
CA ALA A 330 -27.25 -13.03 7.56
C ALA A 330 -26.85 -11.70 8.25
N THR A 331 -26.40 -10.74 7.45
CA THR A 331 -25.69 -9.56 7.93
C THR A 331 -26.02 -8.36 7.05
N ALA A 332 -26.22 -7.20 7.65
CA ALA A 332 -26.29 -5.92 6.97
C ALA A 332 -25.15 -5.01 7.45
N ILE A 333 -24.38 -4.44 6.52
CA ILE A 333 -23.24 -3.55 6.77
C ILE A 333 -23.39 -2.28 5.95
N PHE A 334 -23.12 -1.15 6.57
CA PHE A 334 -22.77 0.10 5.88
C PHE A 334 -21.40 0.53 6.36
N ASP A 335 -20.52 0.87 5.43
CA ASP A 335 -19.13 1.13 5.75
C ASP A 335 -18.50 2.16 4.83
N GLN A 336 -17.51 2.88 5.38
CA GLN A 336 -16.72 3.90 4.70
C GLN A 336 -15.47 4.21 5.55
N PRO A 337 -14.36 4.63 4.94
CA PRO A 337 -13.16 4.96 5.70
C PRO A 337 -13.33 6.24 6.53
N ARG A 338 -12.69 6.27 7.70
CA ARG A 338 -12.55 7.47 8.53
C ARG A 338 -11.63 8.52 7.88
N PHE A 339 -10.54 8.07 7.26
CA PHE A 339 -9.57 8.93 6.58
C PHE A 339 -9.37 8.51 5.11
N PRO A 340 -9.31 9.47 4.16
CA PRO A 340 -9.16 9.17 2.74
C PRO A 340 -7.74 8.72 2.34
N HIS A 341 -6.70 9.03 3.12
CA HIS A 341 -5.32 8.64 2.81
C HIS A 341 -4.79 7.61 3.81
N ARG A 342 -4.58 6.37 3.36
CA ARG A 342 -4.18 5.25 4.23
C ARG A 342 -3.02 4.50 3.59
N GLY A 343 -1.80 4.90 3.97
CA GLY A 343 -0.59 4.53 3.26
C GLY A 343 0.25 3.43 3.90
N LEU A 344 1.02 2.76 3.06
CA LEU A 344 2.19 1.98 3.42
C LEU A 344 3.38 2.53 2.63
N LEU A 345 4.42 2.98 3.32
CA LEU A 345 5.71 3.32 2.72
C LEU A 345 6.56 2.06 2.62
N ILE A 346 7.06 1.77 1.42
CA ILE A 346 8.13 0.80 1.20
C ILE A 346 9.36 1.51 0.62
N ASP A 347 10.53 1.13 1.12
CA ASP A 347 11.82 1.63 0.68
C ASP A 347 12.51 0.55 -0.17
N SER A 348 12.70 0.87 -1.45
CA SER A 348 13.38 -0.01 -2.42
C SER A 348 14.77 0.48 -2.83
N ALA A 349 15.26 1.52 -2.15
CA ALA A 349 16.54 2.15 -2.44
C ALA A 349 17.65 1.64 -1.51
N ARG A 350 17.35 1.50 -0.21
CA ARG A 350 18.29 0.93 0.77
C ARG A 350 18.58 -0.53 0.46
N HIS A 351 17.56 -1.28 0.05
CA HIS A 351 17.67 -2.60 -0.59
C HIS A 351 16.64 -2.71 -1.73
N PHE A 352 17.03 -3.37 -2.83
CA PHE A 352 16.12 -3.60 -3.94
C PHE A 352 15.01 -4.59 -3.55
N LEU A 353 13.77 -4.30 -3.94
CA LEU A 353 12.61 -5.18 -3.71
C LEU A 353 12.15 -5.82 -5.04
N PRO A 354 12.11 -7.16 -5.15
CA PRO A 354 11.53 -7.82 -6.32
C PRO A 354 10.06 -7.44 -6.53
N LEU A 355 9.61 -7.35 -7.79
CA LEU A 355 8.21 -6.98 -8.11
C LEU A 355 7.18 -7.88 -7.45
N SER A 356 7.48 -9.17 -7.31
CA SER A 356 6.61 -10.12 -6.61
C SER A 356 6.38 -9.70 -5.16
N VAL A 357 7.40 -9.24 -4.45
CA VAL A 357 7.30 -8.79 -3.05
C VAL A 357 6.48 -7.50 -2.94
N ILE A 358 6.63 -6.58 -3.91
CA ILE A 358 5.80 -5.36 -3.97
C ILE A 358 4.33 -5.74 -4.20
N LYS A 359 4.06 -6.69 -5.11
CA LYS A 359 2.71 -7.20 -5.38
C LYS A 359 2.10 -7.92 -4.18
N ASP A 360 2.87 -8.73 -3.46
CA ASP A 360 2.40 -9.39 -2.22
C ASP A 360 2.02 -8.36 -1.14
N ASN A 361 2.76 -7.26 -1.03
CA ASN A 361 2.37 -6.17 -0.13
C ASN A 361 1.11 -5.45 -0.60
N LEU A 362 0.94 -5.23 -1.91
CA LEU A 362 -0.30 -4.66 -2.47
C LEU A 362 -1.53 -5.57 -2.21
N GLU A 363 -1.36 -6.90 -2.24
CA GLU A 363 -2.41 -7.85 -1.84
C GLU A 363 -2.76 -7.71 -0.35
N ALA A 364 -1.74 -7.63 0.51
CA ALA A 364 -1.94 -7.45 1.95
C ALA A 364 -2.59 -6.09 2.28
N MET A 365 -2.20 -5.03 1.56
CA MET A 365 -2.80 -3.69 1.64
C MET A 365 -4.28 -3.73 1.28
N ALA A 366 -4.65 -4.40 0.19
CA ALA A 366 -6.05 -4.56 -0.22
C ALA A 366 -6.86 -5.32 0.84
N ALA A 367 -6.31 -6.40 1.39
CA ALA A 367 -6.93 -7.18 2.46
C ALA A 367 -7.18 -6.35 3.73
N ALA A 368 -6.33 -5.37 4.01
CA ALA A 368 -6.43 -4.46 5.15
C ALA A 368 -7.13 -3.12 4.83
N LYS A 369 -7.56 -2.91 3.57
CA LYS A 369 -8.16 -1.66 3.05
C LYS A 369 -7.25 -0.41 3.11
N LEU A 370 -5.94 -0.60 3.03
CA LEU A 370 -4.99 0.49 2.71
C LEU A 370 -5.13 0.86 1.23
N ASN A 371 -4.94 2.15 0.89
CA ASN A 371 -5.21 2.68 -0.45
C ASN A 371 -4.09 3.55 -1.03
N VAL A 372 -2.94 3.65 -0.37
CA VAL A 372 -1.76 4.36 -0.90
C VAL A 372 -0.51 3.50 -0.71
N LEU A 373 0.15 3.18 -1.82
CA LEU A 373 1.54 2.74 -1.81
C LEU A 373 2.39 3.99 -1.94
N HIS A 374 3.06 4.36 -0.86
CA HIS A 374 4.11 5.36 -0.88
C HIS A 374 5.41 4.65 -1.26
N TRP A 375 5.83 4.82 -2.51
CA TRP A 375 7.00 4.13 -3.03
C TRP A 375 8.22 5.02 -2.94
N HIS A 376 8.99 4.84 -1.86
CA HIS A 376 10.31 5.43 -1.71
C HIS A 376 11.32 4.66 -2.59
N ILE A 377 11.44 5.13 -3.83
CA ILE A 377 12.03 4.34 -4.92
C ILE A 377 13.53 4.57 -5.10
N VAL A 378 14.06 5.70 -4.65
CA VAL A 378 15.49 6.07 -4.73
C VAL A 378 15.95 6.76 -3.46
N ASP A 379 17.23 6.61 -3.11
CA ASP A 379 17.88 7.23 -1.93
C ASP A 379 19.42 7.19 -2.14
N ASP A 380 20.22 7.47 -1.11
CA ASP A 380 21.68 7.48 -1.13
C ASP A 380 22.30 6.18 -1.67
N GLN A 381 21.78 5.03 -1.25
CA GLN A 381 22.41 3.73 -1.48
C GLN A 381 22.23 3.27 -2.93
N SER A 382 21.05 3.47 -3.51
CA SER A 382 20.78 3.08 -4.89
C SER A 382 19.71 3.89 -5.61
N PHE A 383 19.82 3.91 -6.94
CA PHE A 383 18.85 4.50 -7.87
C PHE A 383 18.30 3.41 -8.81
N PRO A 384 17.33 2.59 -8.36
CA PRO A 384 16.81 1.49 -9.18
C PRO A 384 15.79 1.95 -10.24
N TYR A 385 15.21 3.15 -10.12
CA TYR A 385 14.24 3.66 -11.10
C TYR A 385 14.91 3.96 -12.45
N GLN A 386 14.47 3.32 -13.54
CA GLN A 386 14.99 3.63 -14.87
C GLN A 386 14.25 4.79 -15.50
N SER A 387 14.97 5.90 -15.68
CA SER A 387 14.51 7.01 -16.52
C SER A 387 14.88 6.80 -17.98
N ASN A 388 13.95 7.09 -18.90
CA ASN A 388 14.22 7.03 -20.34
C ASN A 388 15.01 8.27 -20.82
N THR A 389 14.69 9.43 -20.25
CA THR A 389 15.36 10.71 -20.52
C THR A 389 16.72 10.80 -19.84
N LEU A 390 16.88 10.19 -18.67
CA LEU A 390 18.10 10.23 -17.87
C LEU A 390 18.62 8.81 -17.53
N PRO A 391 18.95 7.97 -18.53
CA PRO A 391 19.27 6.55 -18.32
C PRO A 391 20.48 6.31 -17.40
N ARG A 392 21.41 7.28 -17.39
CA ARG A 392 22.61 7.25 -16.55
C ARG A 392 22.29 7.22 -15.05
N LEU A 393 21.12 7.68 -14.61
CA LEU A 393 20.75 7.61 -13.19
C LEU A 393 20.71 6.16 -12.72
N ALA A 394 19.98 5.28 -13.40
CA ALA A 394 19.93 3.86 -13.04
C ALA A 394 21.21 3.11 -13.44
N GLU A 395 21.79 3.42 -14.60
CA GLU A 395 22.99 2.74 -15.12
C GLU A 395 24.16 2.76 -14.12
N TYR A 396 24.36 3.90 -13.44
CA TYR A 396 25.44 4.07 -12.47
C TYR A 396 24.95 4.10 -11.01
N GLY A 397 23.66 4.36 -10.79
CA GLY A 397 23.07 4.52 -9.47
C GLY A 397 22.49 3.23 -8.87
N ALA A 398 22.02 2.29 -9.69
CA ALA A 398 21.45 1.03 -9.20
C ALA A 398 22.52 0.10 -8.60
N PHE A 399 22.11 -0.85 -7.75
CA PHE A 399 23.03 -1.85 -7.21
C PHE A 399 23.63 -2.76 -8.30
N SER A 400 22.84 -3.10 -9.32
CA SER A 400 23.29 -3.84 -10.51
C SER A 400 22.26 -3.68 -11.64
N HIS A 401 22.60 -4.10 -12.86
CA HIS A 401 21.64 -4.14 -13.98
C HIS A 401 20.41 -5.04 -13.72
N ALA A 402 20.50 -6.00 -12.81
CA ALA A 402 19.37 -6.85 -12.41
C ALA A 402 18.48 -6.21 -11.33
N HIS A 403 18.90 -5.09 -10.73
CA HIS A 403 18.21 -4.38 -9.66
C HIS A 403 17.68 -3.03 -10.17
N ILE A 404 16.94 -3.06 -11.27
CA ILE A 404 16.38 -1.90 -11.94
C ILE A 404 14.88 -2.13 -12.16
N TYR A 405 14.09 -1.10 -11.88
CA TYR A 405 12.68 -1.02 -12.26
C TYR A 405 12.57 -0.32 -13.61
N LYS A 406 12.25 -1.08 -14.65
CA LYS A 406 11.99 -0.57 -16.00
C LYS A 406 10.65 0.18 -16.02
N PRO A 407 10.39 1.05 -17.01
CA PRO A 407 9.08 1.70 -17.15
C PRO A 407 7.92 0.71 -17.21
N ALA A 408 8.11 -0.45 -17.85
CA ALA A 408 7.11 -1.53 -17.88
C ALA A 408 6.83 -2.12 -16.50
N ASP A 409 7.86 -2.27 -15.65
CA ASP A 409 7.71 -2.78 -14.28
C ASP A 409 6.92 -1.80 -13.42
N VAL A 410 7.19 -0.49 -13.56
CA VAL A 410 6.44 0.56 -12.86
C VAL A 410 4.97 0.56 -13.30
N LEU A 411 4.70 0.47 -14.60
CA LEU A 411 3.32 0.40 -15.13
C LEU A 411 2.59 -0.86 -14.65
N ASP A 412 3.26 -2.00 -14.56
CA ASP A 412 2.72 -3.23 -14.01
C ASP A 412 2.32 -3.07 -12.53
N ILE A 413 3.19 -2.47 -11.70
CA ILE A 413 2.87 -2.14 -10.30
C ILE A 413 1.71 -1.15 -10.19
N VAL A 414 1.71 -0.07 -10.99
CA VAL A 414 0.63 0.92 -11.01
C VAL A 414 -0.70 0.29 -11.40
N SER A 415 -0.73 -0.57 -12.43
CA SER A 415 -1.94 -1.26 -12.86
C SER A 415 -2.41 -2.27 -11.82
N PHE A 416 -1.49 -3.05 -11.24
CA PHE A 416 -1.80 -4.04 -10.21
C PHE A 416 -2.38 -3.39 -8.95
N ALA A 417 -1.83 -2.24 -8.54
CA ALA A 417 -2.33 -1.43 -7.44
C ALA A 417 -3.72 -0.83 -7.75
N ARG A 418 -3.90 -0.30 -8.97
CA ARG A 418 -5.18 0.26 -9.43
C ARG A 418 -6.32 -0.76 -9.38
N ASP A 419 -6.07 -2.02 -9.73
CA ASP A 419 -7.05 -3.12 -9.67
C ASP A 419 -7.47 -3.51 -8.25
N ARG A 420 -6.78 -2.95 -7.24
CA ARG A 420 -7.03 -3.11 -5.81
C ARG A 420 -7.45 -1.81 -5.13
N GLY A 421 -7.64 -0.73 -5.91
CA GLY A 421 -7.97 0.59 -5.37
C GLY A 421 -6.83 1.24 -4.59
N ILE A 422 -5.58 0.91 -4.94
CA ILE A 422 -4.38 1.46 -4.32
C ILE A 422 -3.74 2.47 -5.27
N ARG A 423 -3.57 3.69 -4.79
CA ARG A 423 -2.81 4.77 -5.43
C ARG A 423 -1.33 4.49 -5.28
N VAL A 424 -0.52 4.77 -6.29
CA VAL A 424 0.95 4.69 -6.20
C VAL A 424 1.50 6.11 -6.23
N ILE A 425 2.04 6.56 -5.10
CA ILE A 425 2.67 7.87 -4.96
C ILE A 425 4.17 7.63 -4.92
N PRO A 426 4.93 8.03 -5.96
CA PRO A 426 6.37 7.90 -5.93
C PRO A 426 6.98 8.98 -5.03
N GLU A 427 8.07 8.62 -4.36
CA GLU A 427 8.96 9.57 -3.70
C GLU A 427 10.31 9.62 -4.41
N PHE A 428 10.71 10.85 -4.74
CA PHE A 428 12.03 11.17 -5.26
C PHE A 428 12.61 12.26 -4.37
N ASP A 429 13.19 11.83 -3.25
CA ASP A 429 13.67 12.74 -2.21
C ASP A 429 14.87 13.57 -2.68
N THR A 430 14.80 14.87 -2.42
CA THR A 430 15.82 15.87 -2.69
C THR A 430 15.70 17.02 -1.68
N PRO A 431 16.78 17.75 -1.33
CA PRO A 431 18.16 17.61 -1.83
C PRO A 431 19.02 16.64 -1.03
N GLY A 432 18.57 16.20 0.16
CA GLY A 432 19.17 15.10 0.91
C GLY A 432 19.05 13.76 0.18
N HIS A 433 19.56 12.68 0.77
CA HIS A 433 19.30 11.31 0.28
C HIS A 433 19.57 11.06 -1.22
N THR A 434 20.60 11.72 -1.78
CA THR A 434 20.84 11.79 -3.23
C THR A 434 22.20 11.27 -3.68
N ALA A 435 22.97 10.59 -2.82
CA ALA A 435 24.29 10.09 -3.19
C ALA A 435 24.30 9.21 -4.45
N SER A 436 23.25 8.39 -4.66
CA SER A 436 23.12 7.54 -5.85
C SER A 436 22.90 8.33 -7.14
N TRP A 437 22.24 9.49 -7.08
CA TRP A 437 21.96 10.36 -8.23
C TRP A 437 23.26 10.91 -8.84
N GLY A 438 24.21 11.29 -7.97
CA GLY A 438 25.50 11.83 -8.37
C GLY A 438 26.40 10.86 -9.12
N LYS A 439 26.15 9.54 -9.04
CA LYS A 439 26.91 8.53 -9.78
C LYS A 439 26.65 8.64 -11.29
N GLY A 440 25.40 8.92 -11.69
CA GLY A 440 25.01 9.09 -13.09
C GLY A 440 25.45 10.43 -13.69
N TYR A 441 25.37 11.50 -12.89
CA TYR A 441 25.63 12.88 -13.32
C TYR A 441 26.70 13.55 -12.44
N PRO A 442 27.99 13.40 -12.80
CA PRO A 442 29.08 14.07 -12.10
C PRO A 442 28.88 15.60 -12.11
N GLY A 443 28.85 16.20 -10.92
CA GLY A 443 28.61 17.64 -10.74
C GLY A 443 27.21 18.01 -10.28
N LEU A 444 26.29 17.04 -10.17
CA LEU A 444 24.98 17.25 -9.53
C LEU A 444 25.11 17.48 -8.02
N LEU A 445 25.94 16.68 -7.35
CA LEU A 445 26.15 16.77 -5.89
C LEU A 445 27.22 17.79 -5.53
N THR A 446 27.09 18.36 -4.34
CA THR A 446 28.06 19.32 -3.79
C THR A 446 29.37 18.63 -3.42
N ASP A 447 30.51 19.20 -3.84
CA ASP A 447 31.83 18.81 -3.35
C ASP A 447 32.05 19.35 -1.92
N CYS A 448 32.48 18.49 -1.00
CA CYS A 448 32.79 18.91 0.37
C CYS A 448 34.27 19.34 0.50
N TYR A 449 34.52 20.29 1.38
CA TYR A 449 35.85 20.89 1.59
C TYR A 449 36.24 20.87 3.07
N ASN A 450 37.54 20.75 3.34
CA ASN A 450 38.07 20.87 4.69
C ASN A 450 38.32 22.34 5.09
N ALA A 451 38.84 22.55 6.29
CA ALA A 451 39.15 23.88 6.82
C ALA A 451 40.20 24.65 6.00
N GLU A 452 41.07 23.95 5.26
CA GLU A 452 42.06 24.50 4.34
C GLU A 452 41.52 24.75 2.92
N GLU A 453 40.20 24.70 2.74
CA GLU A 453 39.50 24.84 1.46
C GLU A 453 39.99 23.84 0.39
N GLN A 454 40.43 22.65 0.81
CA GLN A 454 40.78 21.56 -0.09
C GLN A 454 39.60 20.57 -0.21
N PRO A 455 39.29 20.07 -1.43
CA PRO A 455 38.28 19.05 -1.60
C PRO A 455 38.60 17.80 -0.78
N THR A 456 37.64 17.29 -0.02
CA THR A 456 37.81 16.06 0.78
C THR A 456 37.63 14.80 -0.06
N GLY A 457 36.97 14.92 -1.22
CA GLY A 457 36.51 13.80 -2.04
C GLY A 457 35.13 13.27 -1.64
N GLU A 458 34.58 13.74 -0.53
CA GLU A 458 33.20 13.44 -0.11
C GLU A 458 32.20 14.29 -0.90
N LYS A 459 30.99 13.75 -1.05
CA LYS A 459 29.86 14.42 -1.70
C LYS A 459 28.77 14.68 -0.66
N GLY A 460 28.16 15.85 -0.74
CA GLY A 460 27.01 16.22 0.08
C GLY A 460 25.70 16.21 -0.72
N PRO A 461 24.69 16.95 -0.26
CA PRO A 461 23.41 17.10 -0.95
C PRO A 461 23.57 17.64 -2.37
N ILE A 462 22.49 17.54 -3.15
CA ILE A 462 22.36 18.20 -4.45
C ILE A 462 22.84 19.65 -4.36
N ASN A 463 23.61 20.09 -5.35
CA ASN A 463 24.12 21.45 -5.41
C ASN A 463 23.00 22.42 -5.85
N PRO A 464 22.53 23.33 -4.96
CA PRO A 464 21.36 24.15 -5.23
C PRO A 464 21.69 25.41 -6.05
N VAL A 465 22.96 25.73 -6.30
CA VAL A 465 23.34 27.00 -6.94
C VAL A 465 23.61 26.89 -8.44
N ARG A 466 23.33 25.73 -9.05
CA ARG A 466 23.57 25.44 -10.47
C ARG A 466 22.25 25.28 -11.22
N ASN A 467 22.13 25.93 -12.38
CA ASN A 467 20.92 25.80 -13.22
C ASN A 467 20.80 24.40 -13.84
N GLU A 468 21.92 23.73 -14.08
CA GLU A 468 21.99 22.37 -14.59
C GLU A 468 21.32 21.37 -13.63
N THR A 469 21.38 21.62 -12.32
CA THR A 469 20.65 20.85 -11.29
C THR A 469 19.16 20.89 -11.59
N TYR A 470 18.60 22.08 -11.75
CA TYR A 470 17.17 22.26 -11.96
C TYR A 470 16.73 21.79 -13.34
N ALA A 471 17.58 21.90 -14.37
CA ALA A 471 17.32 21.33 -15.68
C ALA A 471 17.21 19.80 -15.64
N LEU A 472 18.09 19.13 -14.88
CA LEU A 472 18.02 17.69 -14.65
C LEU A 472 16.74 17.32 -13.90
N LEU A 473 16.44 18.01 -12.79
CA LEU A 473 15.24 17.76 -11.99
C LEU A 473 13.95 17.99 -12.80
N TRP A 474 13.90 19.01 -13.67
CA TRP A 474 12.77 19.23 -14.56
C TRP A 474 12.58 18.08 -15.56
N ALA A 475 13.66 17.67 -16.27
CA ALA A 475 13.59 16.56 -17.22
C ALA A 475 13.07 15.28 -16.54
N PHE A 476 13.57 15.03 -15.34
CA PHE A 476 13.16 13.92 -14.48
C PHE A 476 11.70 14.00 -14.04
N LEU A 477 11.30 15.08 -13.37
CA LEU A 477 9.95 15.26 -12.82
C LEU A 477 8.88 15.25 -13.92
N ARG A 478 9.17 15.82 -15.10
CA ARG A 478 8.28 15.78 -16.26
C ARG A 478 8.02 14.35 -16.73
N GLU A 479 9.05 13.51 -16.76
CA GLU A 479 8.91 12.10 -17.13
C GLU A 479 8.20 11.28 -16.06
N ALA A 480 8.60 11.43 -14.80
CA ALA A 480 7.97 10.75 -13.67
C ALA A 480 6.47 11.07 -13.59
N ALA A 481 6.11 12.34 -13.81
CA ALA A 481 4.72 12.77 -13.95
C ALA A 481 4.00 12.07 -15.12
N GLY A 482 4.66 11.64 -16.19
CA GLY A 482 4.02 10.87 -17.26
C GLY A 482 3.73 9.41 -16.87
N LEU A 483 4.55 8.83 -15.99
CA LEU A 483 4.51 7.40 -15.64
C LEU A 483 3.61 7.10 -14.44
N PHE A 484 3.57 8.01 -13.46
CA PHE A 484 2.76 7.87 -12.26
C PHE A 484 1.47 8.70 -12.40
N PRO A 485 0.29 8.06 -12.46
CA PRO A 485 -0.96 8.76 -12.72
C PRO A 485 -1.46 9.59 -11.52
N ASP A 486 -1.01 9.30 -10.30
CA ASP A 486 -1.49 9.98 -9.09
C ASP A 486 -1.22 11.49 -9.11
N THR A 487 -2.19 12.28 -8.64
CA THR A 487 -2.06 13.75 -8.58
C THR A 487 -0.86 14.20 -7.76
N TYR A 488 -0.42 13.39 -6.79
CA TYR A 488 0.69 13.71 -5.89
C TYR A 488 1.98 13.00 -6.29
N ILE A 489 3.08 13.73 -6.10
CA ILE A 489 4.43 13.18 -5.98
C ILE A 489 4.97 13.57 -4.60
N HIS A 490 5.66 12.67 -3.92
CA HIS A 490 6.39 13.01 -2.70
C HIS A 490 7.77 13.54 -3.08
N LEU A 491 8.10 14.75 -2.64
CA LEU A 491 9.35 15.43 -2.98
C LEU A 491 10.41 15.30 -1.88
N GLY A 492 10.07 14.59 -0.81
CA GLY A 492 10.93 14.37 0.35
C GLY A 492 11.23 15.67 1.09
N GLY A 493 12.50 16.02 1.17
CA GLY A 493 13.02 17.22 1.84
C GLY A 493 13.45 16.99 3.28
N ASP A 494 13.67 15.75 3.71
CA ASP A 494 14.07 15.42 5.07
C ASP A 494 15.60 15.41 5.27
N GLU A 495 15.97 15.55 6.55
CA GLU A 495 17.33 15.34 7.08
C GLU A 495 18.52 15.96 6.31
N VAL A 496 18.32 17.09 5.61
CA VAL A 496 19.36 17.70 4.76
C VAL A 496 20.61 18.09 5.58
N PRO A 497 21.78 17.49 5.33
CA PRO A 497 23.00 17.84 6.04
C PRO A 497 23.63 19.12 5.49
N PHE A 498 23.74 20.15 6.34
CA PHE A 498 24.24 21.46 5.93
C PHE A 498 25.77 21.61 5.86
N ASP A 499 26.53 20.72 6.49
CA ASP A 499 27.98 20.85 6.64
C ASP A 499 28.71 20.95 5.29
N CYS A 500 28.31 20.13 4.32
CA CYS A 500 28.96 20.13 3.01
C CYS A 500 28.67 21.43 2.22
N TRP A 501 27.43 21.93 2.26
CA TRP A 501 27.09 23.22 1.67
C TRP A 501 27.87 24.37 2.31
N GLN A 502 27.99 24.38 3.65
CA GLN A 502 28.78 25.37 4.38
C GLN A 502 30.25 25.35 3.98
N SER A 503 30.79 24.17 3.70
CA SER A 503 32.19 23.99 3.33
C SER A 503 32.52 24.49 1.91
N SER A 504 31.56 24.51 1.00
CA SER A 504 31.78 24.80 -0.43
C SER A 504 32.07 26.28 -0.73
N PRO A 505 33.25 26.63 -1.31
CA PRO A 505 33.58 27.99 -1.70
C PRO A 505 32.64 28.57 -2.77
N GLU A 506 32.15 27.73 -3.70
CA GLU A 506 31.19 28.09 -4.74
C GLU A 506 29.87 28.55 -4.12
N ILE A 507 29.31 27.74 -3.22
CA ILE A 507 28.06 28.04 -2.54
C ILE A 507 28.21 29.29 -1.67
N ARG A 508 29.29 29.40 -0.88
CA ARG A 508 29.55 30.61 -0.08
C ARG A 508 29.65 31.87 -0.94
N ALA A 509 30.26 31.79 -2.12
CA ALA A 509 30.35 32.91 -3.05
C ALA A 509 28.97 33.28 -3.60
N TRP A 510 28.20 32.29 -4.04
CA TRP A 510 26.86 32.48 -4.57
C TRP A 510 25.91 33.09 -3.53
N MET A 511 25.94 32.60 -2.28
CA MET A 511 25.13 33.13 -1.17
C MET A 511 25.43 34.62 -0.91
N ARG A 512 26.70 35.03 -0.98
CA ARG A 512 27.08 36.45 -0.84
C ARG A 512 26.58 37.32 -1.99
N GLU A 513 26.56 36.80 -3.21
CA GLU A 513 26.08 37.51 -4.39
C GLU A 513 24.55 37.67 -4.41
N HIS A 514 23.83 36.66 -3.91
CA HIS A 514 22.36 36.60 -3.92
C HIS A 514 21.72 37.03 -2.60
N ASN A 515 22.51 37.59 -1.67
CA ASN A 515 22.05 38.03 -0.34
C ASN A 515 21.34 36.94 0.49
N VAL A 516 21.74 35.67 0.33
CA VAL A 516 21.23 34.56 1.15
C VAL A 516 22.08 34.45 2.42
N SER A 517 21.48 34.78 3.57
CA SER A 517 22.21 34.97 4.83
C SER A 517 22.42 33.70 5.66
N SER A 518 21.68 32.61 5.39
CA SER A 518 21.76 31.36 6.13
C SER A 518 21.66 30.14 5.21
N ILE A 519 22.17 29.00 5.65
CA ILE A 519 22.10 27.74 4.90
C ILE A 519 20.66 27.22 4.84
N SER A 520 19.86 27.42 5.89
CA SER A 520 18.42 27.17 5.83
C SER A 520 17.72 28.02 4.77
N GLY A 521 18.19 29.25 4.54
CA GLY A 521 17.71 30.09 3.44
C GLY A 521 18.12 29.56 2.05
N LEU A 522 19.24 28.85 1.96
CA LEU A 522 19.67 28.18 0.72
C LEU A 522 18.83 26.92 0.45
N GLU A 523 18.52 26.15 1.48
CA GLU A 523 17.56 25.04 1.40
C GLU A 523 16.19 25.54 0.95
N THR A 524 15.70 26.62 1.57
CA THR A 524 14.44 27.28 1.17
C THR A 524 14.46 27.68 -0.30
N TYR A 525 15.56 28.29 -0.76
CA TYR A 525 15.76 28.65 -2.17
C TYR A 525 15.64 27.43 -3.10
N PHE A 526 16.21 26.29 -2.70
CA PHE A 526 16.16 25.05 -3.47
C PHE A 526 14.74 24.48 -3.52
N GLU A 527 14.12 24.30 -2.35
CA GLU A 527 12.79 23.70 -2.24
C GLU A 527 11.75 24.50 -3.03
N GLU A 528 11.69 25.82 -2.88
CA GLU A 528 10.73 26.67 -3.62
C GLU A 528 10.81 26.45 -5.14
N ARG A 529 12.02 26.21 -5.66
CA ARG A 529 12.25 25.94 -7.09
C ARG A 529 11.82 24.53 -7.50
N VAL A 530 12.10 23.52 -6.69
CA VAL A 530 11.65 22.14 -6.96
C VAL A 530 10.11 22.06 -6.88
N LEU A 531 9.50 22.73 -5.90
CA LEU A 531 8.04 22.84 -5.79
C LEU A 531 7.43 23.52 -7.04
N ALA A 532 8.04 24.60 -7.52
CA ALA A 532 7.59 25.28 -8.74
C ALA A 532 7.70 24.39 -9.99
N LEU A 533 8.78 23.60 -10.10
CA LEU A 533 8.96 22.63 -11.20
C LEU A 533 7.93 21.50 -11.13
N ALA A 534 7.63 20.95 -9.95
CA ALA A 534 6.60 19.94 -9.77
C ALA A 534 5.20 20.46 -10.14
N SER A 535 4.87 21.68 -9.71
CA SER A 535 3.64 22.38 -10.12
C SER A 535 3.57 22.57 -11.64
N ALA A 536 4.68 22.96 -12.28
CA ALA A 536 4.76 23.10 -13.74
C ALA A 536 4.63 21.78 -14.49
N ALA A 537 5.01 20.66 -13.86
CA ALA A 537 4.77 19.30 -14.36
C ALA A 537 3.32 18.82 -14.15
N GLY A 538 2.44 19.68 -13.61
CA GLY A 538 1.02 19.38 -13.39
C GLY A 538 0.76 18.52 -12.16
N ARG A 539 1.68 18.48 -11.19
CA ARG A 539 1.59 17.65 -9.99
C ARG A 539 1.41 18.52 -8.74
N SER A 540 0.59 18.03 -7.82
CA SER A 540 0.61 18.48 -6.43
C SER A 540 1.69 17.69 -5.68
N TYR A 541 2.07 18.15 -4.50
CA TYR A 541 3.20 17.54 -3.80
C TYR A 541 2.93 17.30 -2.32
N ILE A 542 3.58 16.25 -1.83
CA ILE A 542 3.75 15.92 -0.43
C ILE A 542 5.21 16.18 -0.08
N VAL A 543 5.46 16.72 1.09
CA VAL A 543 6.79 16.93 1.65
C VAL A 543 6.86 16.37 3.06
N TRP A 544 8.04 15.99 3.51
CA TRP A 544 8.28 15.76 4.95
C TRP A 544 8.11 17.07 5.73
N GLN A 545 8.24 17.01 7.06
CA GLN A 545 7.93 18.18 7.91
C GLN A 545 8.98 19.29 7.82
N GLU A 546 10.22 18.94 7.46
CA GLU A 546 11.39 19.81 7.44
C GLU A 546 11.22 21.09 6.63
N PRO A 547 10.75 21.05 5.36
CA PRO A 547 10.42 22.26 4.61
C PRO A 547 9.61 23.28 5.41
N LEU A 548 8.56 22.82 6.10
CA LEU A 548 7.72 23.69 6.92
C LEU A 548 8.42 24.14 8.21
N ASP A 549 9.25 23.29 8.80
CA ASP A 549 10.03 23.56 10.01
C ASP A 549 11.10 24.63 9.76
N ASN A 550 11.75 24.57 8.60
CA ASN A 550 12.81 25.47 8.18
C ASN A 550 12.30 26.80 7.63
N GLY A 551 10.97 26.94 7.49
CA GLY A 551 10.30 28.20 7.18
C GLY A 551 9.92 28.38 5.71
N VAL A 552 10.00 27.32 4.90
CA VAL A 552 9.61 27.35 3.50
C VAL A 552 8.12 27.66 3.38
N LYS A 553 7.81 28.57 2.46
CA LYS A 553 6.43 28.95 2.20
C LYS A 553 5.82 27.97 1.21
N LEU A 554 5.09 27.00 1.74
CA LEU A 554 4.41 25.98 0.95
C LEU A 554 3.11 26.53 0.35
N ASP A 555 2.75 26.05 -0.85
CA ASP A 555 1.44 26.32 -1.46
C ASP A 555 0.31 25.73 -0.60
N SER A 556 -0.87 26.35 -0.61
CA SER A 556 -2.00 25.93 0.22
C SER A 556 -2.49 24.50 -0.07
N ASN A 557 -2.18 23.97 -1.26
CA ASN A 557 -2.53 22.60 -1.65
C ASN A 557 -1.48 21.56 -1.23
N THR A 558 -0.35 21.97 -0.65
CA THR A 558 0.69 21.07 -0.17
C THR A 558 0.16 20.19 0.97
N VAL A 559 0.65 18.95 1.01
CA VAL A 559 0.46 18.04 2.13
C VAL A 559 1.79 17.93 2.87
N VAL A 560 1.76 18.11 4.19
CA VAL A 560 2.94 17.99 5.05
C VAL A 560 2.86 16.67 5.81
N HIS A 561 3.92 15.88 5.73
CA HIS A 561 4.00 14.54 6.31
C HIS A 561 4.82 14.56 7.60
N VAL A 562 4.15 14.39 8.74
CA VAL A 562 4.73 14.48 10.08
C VAL A 562 5.27 13.12 10.53
N TRP A 563 6.59 13.07 10.72
CA TRP A 563 7.31 11.82 10.93
C TRP A 563 8.20 11.81 12.19
N LYS A 564 8.66 12.96 12.69
CA LYS A 564 9.58 13.00 13.85
C LYS A 564 8.83 12.75 15.15
N TRP A 565 9.18 11.66 15.86
CA TRP A 565 8.55 11.30 17.15
C TRP A 565 9.18 11.98 18.38
N TRP A 566 10.37 12.61 18.22
CA TRP A 566 11.19 13.14 19.31
C TRP A 566 11.44 14.65 19.28
N TRP A 567 10.86 15.36 18.31
CA TRP A 567 11.22 16.76 18.04
C TRP A 567 10.40 17.74 18.92
N PRO A 568 11.04 18.62 19.70
CA PRO A 568 10.33 19.72 20.33
C PRO A 568 9.93 20.75 19.27
N VAL A 569 8.63 20.99 19.13
CA VAL A 569 8.11 22.08 18.29
C VAL A 569 8.53 23.39 18.95
N SER A 570 9.59 24.03 18.47
CA SER A 570 10.00 25.34 18.95
C SER A 570 8.93 26.36 18.55
N ALA A 571 8.23 26.87 19.56
CA ALA A 571 7.32 27.98 19.42
C ALA A 571 8.12 29.24 19.02
N GLY A 572 8.18 29.49 17.71
CA GLY A 572 8.73 30.71 17.15
C GLY A 572 10.19 30.59 16.73
N ALA A 573 10.42 30.79 15.44
CA ALA A 573 11.63 31.45 14.97
C ALA A 573 11.70 32.86 15.62
N ALA A 574 12.20 32.92 16.83
CA ALA A 574 12.88 34.09 17.35
C ALA A 574 14.37 33.81 17.16
N VAL A 575 14.92 34.39 16.10
CA VAL A 575 16.36 34.49 15.87
C VAL A 575 16.93 35.22 17.09
N ALA A 576 17.48 34.48 18.05
CA ALA A 576 18.37 35.03 19.04
C ALA A 576 19.78 34.88 18.48
N GLU A 577 20.39 36.01 18.13
CA GLU A 577 21.81 36.10 17.80
C GLU A 577 22.66 35.46 18.89
N GLY A 578 23.59 34.59 18.48
CA GLY A 578 24.72 34.18 19.28
C GLY A 578 24.55 32.85 20.02
N ASP A 579 24.70 31.74 19.31
CA ASP A 579 25.64 30.72 19.78
C ASP A 579 26.24 29.95 18.60
N VAL A 580 27.57 29.93 18.56
CA VAL A 580 28.39 29.35 17.50
C VAL A 580 28.85 27.99 18.03
N GLY A 581 28.47 26.91 17.35
CA GLY A 581 29.07 25.58 17.56
C GLY A 581 28.17 24.59 18.29
N GLY A 582 27.27 23.97 17.54
CA GLY A 582 26.66 22.70 17.91
C GLY A 582 26.54 21.85 16.66
N SER A 583 27.45 20.89 16.47
CA SER A 583 27.34 19.86 15.45
C SER A 583 25.95 19.22 15.52
N GLN A 584 25.17 19.29 14.44
CA GLN A 584 24.03 18.39 14.30
C GLN A 584 24.55 16.96 14.35
N PRO A 585 23.83 16.02 15.00
CA PRO A 585 24.27 14.64 15.03
C PRO A 585 24.28 14.11 13.60
N GLN A 586 25.47 13.78 13.12
CA GLN A 586 25.69 12.98 11.92
C GLN A 586 25.00 11.63 12.12
N SER A 587 24.22 11.22 11.12
CA SER A 587 23.48 9.95 11.04
C SER A 587 22.40 9.76 12.11
N ALA A 588 21.21 9.36 11.67
CA ALA A 588 20.23 8.68 12.50
C ALA A 588 20.88 7.42 13.11
N GLY A 589 21.53 7.60 14.25
CA GLY A 589 22.11 6.53 15.04
C GLY A 589 21.00 5.56 15.44
N MET A 590 21.06 4.37 14.84
CA MET A 590 20.33 3.16 15.15
C MET A 590 19.72 3.12 16.56
N CYS A 591 18.39 2.92 16.66
CA CYS A 591 17.75 2.57 17.91
C CYS A 591 18.32 1.22 18.44
N GLU A 592 19.08 1.26 19.53
CA GLU A 592 19.32 0.06 20.34
C GLU A 592 18.04 -0.30 21.10
N LEU A 593 17.37 -1.36 20.63
CA LEU A 593 16.10 -1.90 21.14
C LEU A 593 16.07 -2.26 22.64
N SER A 594 17.21 -2.27 23.34
CA SER A 594 17.28 -2.62 24.77
C SER A 594 17.17 -1.44 25.74
N SER A 595 17.22 -0.19 25.28
CA SER A 595 17.31 0.99 26.16
C SER A 595 16.28 2.09 25.91
N GLY A 596 15.32 1.86 25.00
CA GLY A 596 14.34 2.84 24.54
C GLY A 596 15.02 3.86 23.62
N CYS A 597 14.40 4.18 22.48
CA CYS A 597 14.96 5.18 21.57
C CYS A 597 15.11 6.50 22.33
N LYS A 598 16.35 6.90 22.63
CA LYS A 598 16.64 8.19 23.25
C LYS A 598 16.80 9.23 22.15
N PRO A 599 16.26 10.44 22.33
CA PRO A 599 16.50 11.52 21.38
C PRO A 599 18.00 11.81 21.29
N PRO A 600 18.45 12.50 20.22
CA PRO A 600 19.82 12.97 20.12
C PRO A 600 20.29 13.70 21.39
N PRO A 601 21.60 13.64 21.73
CA PRO A 601 22.13 14.28 22.91
C PRO A 601 21.79 15.79 22.95
N GLY A 602 21.13 16.24 24.01
CA GLY A 602 20.77 17.65 24.22
C GLY A 602 19.27 17.96 24.22
N ILE A 603 18.41 17.01 23.85
CA ILE A 603 16.95 17.17 23.88
C ILE A 603 16.38 16.62 25.20
N GLN A 604 15.86 17.49 26.06
CA GLN A 604 15.02 17.10 27.20
C GLN A 604 13.60 16.83 26.70
N LEU A 605 13.15 15.58 26.82
CA LEU A 605 11.74 15.22 26.64
C LEU A 605 10.97 15.68 27.88
N ASP A 606 10.43 16.89 27.82
CA ASP A 606 9.45 17.31 28.82
C ASP A 606 8.16 16.49 28.63
N ALA A 607 7.54 16.10 29.74
CA ALA A 607 6.37 15.23 29.81
C ALA A 607 5.05 15.90 29.34
N ALA A 608 5.07 16.51 28.16
CA ALA A 608 3.93 17.08 27.44
C ALA A 608 3.65 16.22 26.17
N PRO A 609 2.43 16.24 25.60
CA PRO A 609 1.94 15.19 24.71
C PRO A 609 2.88 15.04 23.50
N THR A 610 3.17 13.78 23.17
CA THR A 610 4.06 13.27 22.10
C THR A 610 4.37 14.29 21.00
N GLY A 611 5.65 14.60 20.75
CA GLY A 611 6.08 15.71 19.87
C GLY A 611 5.34 15.86 18.53
N TRP A 612 4.87 14.77 17.93
CA TRP A 612 4.07 14.77 16.70
C TRP A 612 2.68 15.44 16.85
N THR A 613 2.02 15.41 18.01
CA THR A 613 0.68 16.03 18.18
C THR A 613 0.78 17.55 18.10
N ASN A 614 1.83 18.12 18.70
CA ASN A 614 2.13 19.55 18.57
C ASN A 614 2.46 19.92 17.13
N GLU A 615 3.17 19.05 16.39
CA GLU A 615 3.52 19.33 15.00
C GLU A 615 2.30 19.25 14.07
N ILE A 616 1.44 18.25 14.24
CA ILE A 616 0.15 18.18 13.54
C ILE A 616 -0.69 19.44 13.83
N GLN A 617 -0.74 19.89 15.09
CA GLN A 617 -1.42 21.14 15.44
C GLN A 617 -0.79 22.35 14.73
N ARG A 618 0.55 22.44 14.69
CA ARG A 618 1.29 23.51 14.00
C ARG A 618 1.00 23.51 12.50
N VAL A 619 1.14 22.38 11.82
CA VAL A 619 0.84 22.19 10.39
C VAL A 619 -0.59 22.64 10.08
N THR A 620 -1.57 22.11 10.80
CA THR A 620 -2.99 22.41 10.55
C THR A 620 -3.37 23.84 10.93
N SER A 621 -2.72 24.45 11.93
CA SER A 621 -2.91 25.88 12.29
C SER A 621 -2.46 26.83 11.18
N LYS A 622 -1.48 26.42 10.37
CA LYS A 622 -1.02 27.16 9.19
C LYS A 622 -1.91 26.92 7.95
N GLY A 623 -2.92 26.05 8.05
CA GLY A 623 -3.87 25.76 6.99
C GLY A 623 -3.45 24.67 6.01
N TYR A 624 -2.35 23.95 6.29
CA TYR A 624 -1.87 22.85 5.44
C TYR A 624 -2.56 21.53 5.79
N ARG A 625 -2.73 20.68 4.78
CA ARG A 625 -3.14 19.29 5.01
C ARG A 625 -1.99 18.52 5.64
N ALA A 626 -2.32 17.61 6.55
CA ALA A 626 -1.36 16.84 7.31
C ALA A 626 -1.54 15.33 7.10
N LEU A 627 -0.42 14.63 6.98
CA LEU A 627 -0.31 13.18 7.11
C LEU A 627 0.50 12.83 8.35
N LEU A 628 0.11 11.75 9.03
CA LEU A 628 0.83 11.25 10.21
C LEU A 628 1.50 9.90 9.91
N SER A 629 2.79 9.79 10.15
CA SER A 629 3.50 8.50 10.18
C SER A 629 4.39 8.34 11.40
N SER A 630 4.63 9.42 12.16
CA SER A 630 5.54 9.45 13.29
C SER A 630 5.44 8.27 14.28
N PRO A 631 4.25 7.85 14.74
CA PRO A 631 4.13 6.72 15.67
C PRO A 631 4.11 5.34 14.96
N TRP A 632 4.19 5.29 13.63
CA TRP A 632 3.98 4.10 12.81
C TRP A 632 5.22 3.69 12.01
N TYR A 633 6.40 3.90 12.59
CA TYR A 633 7.68 3.40 12.08
C TYR A 633 7.81 1.90 12.38
N LEU A 634 7.36 1.09 11.44
CA LEU A 634 7.37 -0.37 11.57
C LEU A 634 8.79 -0.95 11.49
N ASN A 635 9.72 -0.28 10.82
CA ASN A 635 11.13 -0.64 10.81
C ASN A 635 11.76 -0.56 12.22
N LEU A 636 11.35 0.39 13.07
CA LEU A 636 11.92 0.58 14.42
C LEU A 636 11.29 -0.30 15.50
N GLY A 637 10.09 -0.83 15.26
CA GLY A 637 9.40 -1.69 16.22
C GLY A 637 10.16 -2.98 16.53
N PRO A 638 10.01 -3.55 17.74
CA PRO A 638 10.64 -4.82 18.08
C PRO A 638 10.13 -5.94 17.17
N TYR A 639 11.05 -6.84 16.77
CA TYR A 639 10.71 -8.01 15.95
C TYR A 639 9.79 -8.99 16.69
N ALA A 640 9.93 -9.07 18.02
CA ALA A 640 9.15 -9.94 18.88
C ALA A 640 8.21 -9.13 19.79
N GLY A 641 7.06 -9.71 20.10
CA GLY A 641 6.06 -9.11 20.97
C GLY A 641 4.89 -8.52 20.21
N GLU A 642 4.15 -7.64 20.88
CA GLU A 642 2.82 -7.20 20.43
C GLU A 642 2.83 -5.72 20.04
N ALA A 643 3.87 -5.29 19.32
CA ALA A 643 4.06 -3.90 18.89
C ALA A 643 2.86 -3.34 18.09
N TRP A 644 2.04 -4.22 17.49
CA TRP A 644 0.80 -3.82 16.83
C TRP A 644 -0.17 -3.07 17.77
N ILE A 645 -0.12 -3.32 19.09
CA ILE A 645 -0.95 -2.63 20.09
C ILE A 645 -0.59 -1.15 20.17
N ASP A 646 0.70 -0.83 20.16
CA ASP A 646 1.19 0.54 20.21
C ASP A 646 0.72 1.30 18.96
N TYR A 647 0.83 0.66 17.78
CA TYR A 647 0.34 1.25 16.53
C TYR A 647 -1.19 1.41 16.49
N TYR A 648 -1.92 0.42 17.02
CA TYR A 648 -3.39 0.40 17.04
C TYR A 648 -3.99 1.46 17.95
N THR A 649 -3.33 1.80 19.06
CA THR A 649 -3.86 2.68 20.10
C THR A 649 -3.65 4.17 19.83
N VAL A 650 -2.80 4.53 18.85
CA VAL A 650 -2.61 5.90 18.38
C VAL A 650 -3.95 6.52 17.94
N GLU A 651 -4.27 7.72 18.40
CA GLU A 651 -5.40 8.51 17.91
C GLU A 651 -4.88 9.73 17.11
N PRO A 652 -4.97 9.74 15.77
CA PRO A 652 -4.40 10.82 14.94
C PRO A 652 -4.94 12.22 15.22
N LEU A 653 -6.13 12.33 15.83
CA LEU A 653 -6.75 13.60 16.22
C LEU A 653 -6.61 13.90 17.72
N GLU A 654 -5.63 13.30 18.41
CA GLU A 654 -5.33 13.57 19.83
C GLU A 654 -4.53 14.86 20.03
N PHE A 655 -5.08 15.98 19.56
CA PHE A 655 -4.55 17.31 19.79
C PHE A 655 -5.71 18.31 19.97
N ASP A 656 -5.41 19.49 20.53
CA ASP A 656 -6.42 20.55 20.69
C ASP A 656 -6.75 21.17 19.33
N ALA A 657 -7.72 20.58 18.65
CA ALA A 657 -8.09 20.87 17.27
C ALA A 657 -9.47 21.53 17.18
N THR A 658 -9.55 22.66 16.46
CA THR A 658 -10.84 23.09 15.92
C THR A 658 -11.33 22.09 14.87
N PRO A 659 -12.66 21.99 14.59
CA PRO A 659 -13.16 21.11 13.53
C PRO A 659 -12.51 21.34 12.16
N ALA A 660 -12.16 22.60 11.85
CA ALA A 660 -11.46 22.94 10.61
C ALA A 660 -10.03 22.38 10.60
N GLN A 661 -9.29 22.50 11.69
CA GLN A 661 -7.94 21.89 11.79
C GLN A 661 -8.00 20.37 11.73
N ALA A 662 -8.96 19.75 12.41
CA ALA A 662 -9.14 18.29 12.36
C ALA A 662 -9.42 17.79 10.93
N SER A 663 -10.18 18.56 10.12
CA SER A 663 -10.44 18.21 8.71
C SER A 663 -9.22 18.30 7.78
N LEU A 664 -8.15 18.96 8.21
CA LEU A 664 -6.89 19.04 7.46
C LEU A 664 -6.02 17.79 7.68
N VAL A 665 -6.28 16.99 8.72
CA VAL A 665 -5.64 15.69 8.90
C VAL A 665 -6.33 14.69 7.97
N ILE A 666 -5.68 14.36 6.85
CA ILE A 666 -6.28 13.54 5.78
C ILE A 666 -6.00 12.04 5.96
N GLY A 667 -5.20 11.67 6.96
CA GLY A 667 -4.90 10.29 7.31
C GLY A 667 -3.43 10.11 7.68
N GLY A 668 -2.83 9.01 7.25
CA GLY A 668 -1.44 8.74 7.57
C GLY A 668 -0.92 7.42 6.99
N GLU A 669 0.31 7.07 7.36
CA GLU A 669 1.05 5.99 6.71
C GLU A 669 1.85 5.16 7.72
N ALA A 670 1.89 3.85 7.50
CA ALA A 670 2.86 2.97 8.16
C ALA A 670 4.17 2.96 7.37
N CYS A 671 5.31 3.16 8.02
CA CYS A 671 6.60 3.26 7.33
C CYS A 671 7.48 2.02 7.52
N MET A 672 7.90 1.42 6.40
CA MET A 672 8.87 0.33 6.34
C MET A 672 10.13 0.76 5.58
N TRP A 673 10.97 1.53 6.26
CA TRP A 673 12.31 1.87 5.77
C TRP A 673 13.21 0.64 5.62
N GLY A 674 14.13 0.71 4.66
CA GLY A 674 14.78 -0.44 4.07
C GLY A 674 16.18 -0.75 4.60
N GLU A 675 16.72 -0.05 5.60
CA GLU A 675 18.12 -0.26 6.04
C GLU A 675 18.38 -1.69 6.53
N TRP A 676 17.35 -2.35 7.05
CA TRP A 676 17.40 -3.71 7.57
C TRP A 676 16.29 -4.59 6.99
N VAL A 677 15.71 -4.18 5.86
CA VAL A 677 14.54 -4.81 5.25
C VAL A 677 14.76 -4.95 3.76
N ASP A 678 14.58 -6.16 3.25
CA ASP A 678 14.63 -6.49 1.83
C ASP A 678 13.52 -7.49 1.48
N GLY A 679 13.58 -8.06 0.28
CA GLY A 679 12.60 -9.05 -0.19
C GLY A 679 12.48 -10.30 0.70
N SER A 680 13.47 -10.60 1.55
CA SER A 680 13.46 -11.79 2.41
C SER A 680 12.61 -11.63 3.67
N ASN A 681 12.44 -10.40 4.18
CA ASN A 681 11.79 -10.17 5.47
C ASN A 681 10.73 -9.04 5.46
N LEU A 682 10.47 -8.40 4.32
CA LEU A 682 9.49 -7.30 4.24
C LEU A 682 8.08 -7.75 4.66
N MET A 683 7.60 -8.91 4.18
CA MET A 683 6.25 -9.38 4.48
C MET A 683 6.04 -9.67 5.97
N GLU A 684 6.92 -10.48 6.56
CA GLU A 684 6.87 -10.90 7.96
C GLU A 684 7.05 -9.74 8.93
N ARG A 685 7.87 -8.75 8.56
CA ARG A 685 8.05 -7.55 9.38
C ARG A 685 6.83 -6.64 9.24
N THR A 686 6.28 -6.44 8.05
CA THR A 686 5.16 -5.50 7.85
C THR A 686 3.85 -6.04 8.44
N TRP A 687 3.55 -7.32 8.23
CA TRP A 687 2.24 -7.89 8.50
C TRP A 687 2.26 -8.88 9.67
N PRO A 688 1.30 -8.79 10.62
CA PRO A 688 0.06 -8.01 10.60
C PRO A 688 0.17 -6.59 11.20
N ARG A 689 1.37 -6.07 11.49
CA ARG A 689 1.54 -4.79 12.21
C ARG A 689 0.95 -3.60 11.44
N ALA A 690 1.11 -3.54 10.12
CA ALA A 690 0.48 -2.53 9.27
C ALA A 690 -1.07 -2.62 9.27
N ALA A 691 -1.64 -3.80 9.52
CA ALA A 691 -3.09 -3.97 9.61
C ALA A 691 -3.67 -3.24 10.83
N ALA A 692 -2.90 -3.07 11.91
CA ALA A 692 -3.28 -2.23 13.06
C ALA A 692 -3.44 -0.75 12.69
N VAL A 693 -2.50 -0.23 11.90
CA VAL A 693 -2.57 1.14 11.36
C VAL A 693 -3.76 1.27 10.42
N ALA A 694 -3.99 0.25 9.57
CA ALA A 694 -5.11 0.23 8.64
C ALA A 694 -6.47 0.31 9.35
N GLU A 695 -6.68 -0.44 10.43
CA GLU A 695 -7.92 -0.36 11.22
C GLU A 695 -8.09 1.01 11.89
N ARG A 696 -7.01 1.60 12.43
CA ARG A 696 -7.06 2.95 13.01
C ARG A 696 -7.46 4.01 11.98
N LEU A 697 -7.03 3.86 10.73
CA LEU A 697 -7.30 4.79 9.65
C LEU A 697 -8.64 4.55 8.93
N TRP A 698 -9.20 3.34 9.03
CA TRP A 698 -10.49 2.97 8.45
C TRP A 698 -11.66 3.13 9.44
N SER A 699 -11.57 2.48 10.60
CA SER A 699 -12.69 2.31 11.52
C SER A 699 -13.00 3.57 12.33
N SER A 700 -14.18 3.58 12.97
CA SER A 700 -14.59 4.66 13.87
C SER A 700 -13.56 4.90 14.98
N ARG A 701 -13.46 6.16 15.42
CA ARG A 701 -12.60 6.59 16.55
C ARG A 701 -12.75 5.71 17.78
N ASP A 702 -13.96 5.25 18.07
CA ASP A 702 -14.25 4.48 19.28
C ASP A 702 -13.80 3.01 19.20
N VAL A 703 -13.42 2.53 18.01
CA VAL A 703 -12.82 1.19 17.81
C VAL A 703 -11.36 1.25 18.26
N LYS A 704 -11.13 0.97 19.55
CA LYS A 704 -9.80 0.99 20.17
C LYS A 704 -9.60 -0.04 21.28
N ASP A 705 -10.59 -0.89 21.52
CA ASP A 705 -10.49 -1.98 22.49
C ASP A 705 -9.54 -3.05 21.95
N VAL A 706 -8.40 -3.21 22.63
CA VAL A 706 -7.33 -4.15 22.27
C VAL A 706 -7.76 -5.60 22.49
N ASP A 707 -8.51 -5.89 23.54
CA ASP A 707 -8.98 -7.24 23.85
C ASP A 707 -10.01 -7.71 22.82
N ALA A 708 -10.85 -6.79 22.34
CA ALA A 708 -11.78 -7.05 21.24
C ALA A 708 -11.08 -7.13 19.86
N ALA A 709 -9.95 -6.46 19.68
CA ALA A 709 -9.18 -6.47 18.43
C ALA A 709 -8.31 -7.71 18.25
N ARG A 710 -7.72 -8.19 19.34
CA ARG A 710 -6.79 -9.33 19.38
C ARG A 710 -7.29 -10.60 18.66
N PRO A 711 -8.50 -11.12 18.89
CA PRO A 711 -8.97 -12.30 18.17
C PRO A 711 -9.18 -12.02 16.66
N ARG A 712 -9.54 -10.78 16.30
CA ARG A 712 -9.79 -10.40 14.91
C ARG A 712 -8.50 -10.26 14.11
N ILE A 713 -7.46 -9.63 14.67
CA ILE A 713 -6.16 -9.50 14.00
C ILE A 713 -5.46 -10.85 13.87
N ALA A 714 -5.62 -11.74 14.85
CA ALA A 714 -5.10 -13.10 14.79
C ALA A 714 -5.75 -13.89 13.64
N GLU A 715 -7.07 -13.81 13.50
CA GLU A 715 -7.80 -14.43 12.39
C GLU A 715 -7.44 -13.79 11.05
N HIS A 716 -7.31 -12.45 10.99
CA HIS A 716 -6.87 -11.76 9.79
C HIS A 716 -5.47 -12.19 9.33
N ARG A 717 -4.55 -12.40 10.28
CA ARG A 717 -3.22 -12.98 10.01
C ARG A 717 -3.32 -14.38 9.42
N CYS A 718 -4.20 -15.25 9.95
CA CYS A 718 -4.41 -16.57 9.37
C CYS A 718 -5.00 -16.50 7.94
N ARG A 719 -5.89 -15.53 7.67
CA ARG A 719 -6.38 -15.28 6.30
C ARG A 719 -5.26 -14.83 5.36
N MET A 720 -4.34 -13.98 5.82
CA MET A 720 -3.16 -13.59 5.02
C MET A 720 -2.32 -14.82 4.65
N LEU A 721 -2.03 -15.70 5.61
CA LEU A 721 -1.32 -16.96 5.32
C LEU A 721 -2.08 -17.85 4.34
N ALA A 722 -3.41 -17.93 4.45
CA ALA A 722 -4.24 -18.68 3.52
C ALA A 722 -4.14 -18.17 2.09
N ARG A 723 -3.88 -16.87 1.91
CA ARG A 723 -3.64 -16.20 0.62
C ARG A 723 -2.17 -16.29 0.17
N GLY A 724 -1.32 -17.05 0.86
CA GLY A 724 0.11 -17.16 0.54
C GLY A 724 0.98 -16.01 1.05
N LEU A 725 0.43 -15.10 1.85
CA LEU A 725 1.13 -13.93 2.36
C LEU A 725 1.79 -14.26 3.69
N ALA A 726 3.12 -14.19 3.75
CA ALA A 726 3.94 -14.59 4.91
C ALA A 726 3.87 -13.61 6.11
N ALA A 727 2.67 -13.43 6.68
CA ALA A 727 2.46 -12.58 7.86
C ALA A 727 2.96 -13.27 9.14
N SER A 728 3.75 -12.55 9.94
CA SER A 728 4.32 -13.06 11.19
C SER A 728 3.26 -13.25 12.29
N PRO A 729 3.51 -14.08 13.31
CA PRO A 729 2.64 -14.14 14.49
C PRO A 729 2.68 -12.82 15.28
N GLY A 730 1.54 -12.15 15.44
CA GLY A 730 1.45 -10.86 16.15
C GLY A 730 0.83 -10.90 17.55
N THR A 731 0.14 -11.99 17.92
CA THR A 731 -0.69 -12.07 19.14
C THR A 731 -0.22 -13.14 20.13
N GLY A 732 1.07 -13.50 20.07
CA GLY A 732 1.66 -14.56 20.88
C GLY A 732 1.42 -15.97 20.35
N PRO A 733 1.66 -17.01 21.18
CA PRO A 733 1.54 -18.41 20.77
C PRO A 733 0.12 -18.78 20.31
N GLY A 734 0.04 -19.47 19.18
CA GLY A 734 -1.20 -19.94 18.56
C GLY A 734 -0.90 -20.81 17.35
N TYR A 735 -1.92 -21.09 16.54
CA TYR A 735 -1.77 -21.80 15.26
C TYR A 735 -2.79 -21.28 14.26
N CYS A 736 -2.48 -21.39 12.97
CA CYS A 736 -3.41 -21.27 11.88
C CYS A 736 -3.61 -22.65 11.21
N PRO A 737 -4.79 -22.96 10.67
CA PRO A 737 -4.99 -24.23 9.93
C PRO A 737 -3.98 -24.45 8.79
N GLN A 738 -3.46 -23.36 8.22
CA GLN A 738 -2.46 -23.36 7.14
C GLN A 738 -1.08 -23.85 7.60
N ASP A 739 -0.75 -23.75 8.89
CA ASP A 739 0.55 -24.18 9.44
C ASP A 739 0.78 -25.70 9.24
N ALA A 740 -0.27 -26.48 8.97
CA ALA A 740 -0.15 -27.92 8.68
C ALA A 740 0.33 -28.22 7.24
N TYR A 741 0.39 -27.21 6.36
CA TYR A 741 0.67 -27.34 4.93
C TYR A 741 1.85 -26.49 4.45
N LEU A 742 2.33 -25.57 5.30
CA LEU A 742 3.61 -24.85 5.16
C LEU A 742 4.75 -25.74 5.68
#